data_AF-A0A8H6SNT5-F1
#
_entry.id   AF-A0A8H6SNT5-F1
#
_cell.length_a   1.000
_cell.length_b   1.000
_cell.length_c   1.000
_cell.angle_alpha   90.00
_cell.angle_beta   90.00
_cell.angle_gamma   90.00
#
_symmetry.space_group_name_H-M   'P 1'
#
loop_
_entity.id
_entity.type
_entity.pdbx_description
1 polymer ?
#
loop_
_entity_poly.entity_id
_entity_poly.type
_entity_poly.pdbx_seq_one_letter_code
_entity_poly.pdbx_strand_id
1 'polypeptide(L)'
;MHLSFVELNLEIIHRICEELVINDVLSLRQTCRSMNSATRSRIVWIRRLEILEAQWALLPSYAQGYRLLRSDVLEALVFRLTSVANKWARHDMTPIKSVSLVVPHSITWLRIVDGRYVFVAYSDQKVSVLACWDFWWLQCGDINPIALAFLPGCVDTAQVEMQENGVVLALGLDGENPSVLVTTLQEQENNTFAFYELARIEKSSHILMLKGSFLGCAIRDGANLPHLVNWKDSAIREVPEPPGGLSNLVRASVPHLIALSGEALVIVRSIGVEIYHCPTNGPIVFVRHITGSTIWEAVATPITRLQATQLTFITRVGIETLTIDDRALDTGTSTQTPSLVCVARAPLCPCLDPMSSCCSIYHAAPWYGLCVGDSGRRCMWISTARVSGKDYSPPCFVSARLPSPLGEPSDHAEVISWPMNPKNGLALWALPRFDFNEAFGITVVGNCFGELEFYDLDEHLLPCLWLSRHPFWRSEHQLTKVLSSSPLTLDVLPQPVASSPESLPDCTAHWSQDPVVKTLPWEGDWTNYKSAHLWQGMPCDYAWIFREAFGFPGRVIPQLYGQRCPDEPEQTLFFRVGNRYFVLREDEENEFRFWPLVANAPQEVEEEGDTISSWGPSSKLSTTRRTAFTLRQAYIAGLYQEVFLDPCTRNRWLEMKERGGYVEWQNLSYQAVGSYFD
;
A
#
# COMPACT_ATOMS: atom_id res chain seq x y z
N MET A 1 16.79 12.57 63.36
CA MET A 1 15.35 12.43 63.07
C MET A 1 15.27 11.73 61.72
N HIS A 2 15.07 10.41 61.71
CA HIS A 2 14.97 9.64 60.46
C HIS A 2 13.51 9.73 60.00
N LEU A 3 13.19 10.67 59.12
CA LEU A 3 11.92 10.66 58.41
C LEU A 3 11.92 9.42 57.52
N SER A 4 11.02 8.48 57.83
CA SER A 4 10.86 7.30 56.98
C SER A 4 10.18 7.74 55.69
N PHE A 5 10.66 7.27 54.54
CA PHE A 5 10.07 7.60 53.23
C PHE A 5 8.57 7.22 53.15
N VAL A 6 8.13 6.28 53.98
CA VAL A 6 6.73 5.83 54.10
C VAL A 6 5.85 6.83 54.88
N GLU A 7 6.44 7.75 55.65
CA GLU A 7 5.73 8.78 56.41
C GLU A 7 5.39 10.02 55.55
N LEU A 8 5.91 10.09 54.33
CA LEU A 8 5.59 11.16 53.39
C LEU A 8 4.12 11.08 52.96
N ASN A 9 3.51 12.24 52.74
CA ASN A 9 2.17 12.31 52.15
C ASN A 9 2.16 11.62 50.77
N LEU A 10 1.11 10.86 50.48
CA LEU A 10 0.94 10.13 49.22
C LEU A 10 1.11 11.05 47.99
N GLU A 11 0.68 12.31 48.06
CA GLU A 11 0.89 13.28 46.98
C GLU A 11 2.37 13.59 46.73
N ILE A 12 3.18 13.65 47.79
CA ILE A 12 4.64 13.85 47.68
C ILE A 12 5.26 12.60 47.06
N ILE A 13 4.84 11.40 47.47
CA ILE A 13 5.30 10.13 46.89
C ILE A 13 4.95 10.09 45.39
N HIS A 14 3.74 10.46 44.99
CA HIS A 14 3.35 10.52 43.58
C HIS A 14 4.24 11.49 42.79
N ARG A 15 4.53 12.69 43.31
CA ARG A 15 5.45 13.64 42.66
C ARG A 15 6.86 13.08 42.53
N ILE A 16 7.36 12.39 43.55
CA ILE A 16 8.67 11.70 43.44
C ILE A 16 8.59 10.63 42.33
N CYS A 17 7.51 9.85 42.28
CA CYS A 17 7.28 8.87 41.23
C CYS A 17 7.10 9.48 39.84
N GLU A 18 6.84 10.78 39.69
CA GLU A 18 6.80 11.48 38.38
C GLU A 18 8.21 11.83 37.87
N GLU A 19 9.15 12.08 38.78
CA GLU A 19 10.53 12.49 38.46
C GLU A 19 11.49 11.33 38.18
N LEU A 20 11.15 10.12 38.62
CA LEU A 20 12.00 8.94 38.47
C LEU A 20 12.09 8.43 37.01
N VAL A 21 12.83 7.38 36.70
CA VAL A 21 12.55 6.59 35.47
C VAL A 21 11.63 5.43 35.80
N ILE A 22 11.00 4.83 34.79
CA ILE A 22 10.03 3.74 34.98
C ILE A 22 10.64 2.57 35.79
N ASN A 23 11.90 2.20 35.53
CA ASN A 23 12.59 1.14 36.26
C ASN A 23 12.75 1.44 37.75
N ASP A 24 12.93 2.72 38.13
CA ASP A 24 13.03 3.13 39.52
C ASP A 24 11.65 3.09 40.20
N VAL A 25 10.58 3.46 39.49
CA VAL A 25 9.19 3.31 39.99
C VAL A 25 8.88 1.83 40.26
N LEU A 26 9.30 0.93 39.37
CA LEU A 26 9.19 -0.51 39.58
C LEU A 26 10.05 -1.01 40.74
N SER A 27 11.25 -0.47 40.92
CA SER A 27 12.12 -0.82 42.03
C SER A 27 11.52 -0.37 43.37
N LEU A 28 10.96 0.85 43.43
CA LEU A 28 10.22 1.36 44.59
C LEU A 28 9.04 0.46 44.96
N ARG A 29 8.32 -0.06 43.97
CA ARG A 29 7.20 -0.99 44.19
C ARG A 29 7.60 -2.24 44.96
N GLN A 30 8.83 -2.70 44.80
CA GLN A 30 9.35 -3.92 45.46
C GLN A 30 9.81 -3.67 46.91
N THR A 31 9.90 -2.42 47.36
CA THR A 31 10.44 -2.09 48.70
C THR A 31 9.49 -2.46 49.84
N CYS A 32 8.22 -2.10 49.75
CA CYS A 32 7.21 -2.38 50.77
C CYS A 32 5.78 -2.28 50.21
N ARG A 33 4.79 -2.77 50.96
CA ARG A 33 3.36 -2.75 50.55
C ARG A 33 2.82 -1.33 50.31
N SER A 34 3.25 -0.35 51.10
CA SER A 34 2.83 1.04 50.94
C SER A 34 3.30 1.61 49.59
N MET A 35 4.59 1.46 49.28
CA MET A 35 5.16 1.89 48.00
C MET A 35 4.58 1.10 46.83
N ASN A 36 4.27 -0.19 47.02
CA ASN A 36 3.57 -0.98 46.01
C ASN A 36 2.20 -0.36 45.67
N SER A 37 1.41 -0.03 46.69
CA SER A 37 0.12 0.64 46.49
C SER A 37 0.26 2.03 45.86
N ALA A 38 1.23 2.84 46.31
CA ALA A 38 1.44 4.19 45.81
C ALA A 38 1.90 4.22 44.34
N THR A 39 2.85 3.36 43.97
CA THR A 39 3.35 3.25 42.58
C THR A 39 2.35 2.60 41.61
N ARG A 40 1.31 1.94 42.12
CA ARG A 40 0.18 1.45 41.31
C ARG A 40 -0.96 2.47 41.20
N SER A 41 -0.80 3.64 41.81
CA SER A 41 -1.80 4.70 41.75
C SER A 41 -1.96 5.20 40.32
N ARG A 42 -3.21 5.27 39.84
CA ARG A 42 -3.55 5.70 38.49
C ARG A 42 -3.00 7.08 38.14
N ILE A 43 -2.97 8.00 39.10
CA ILE A 43 -2.52 9.38 38.87
C ILE A 43 -1.05 9.44 38.44
N VAL A 44 -0.20 8.56 38.99
CA VAL A 44 1.22 8.45 38.62
C VAL A 44 1.34 8.14 37.13
N TRP A 45 0.58 7.14 36.66
CA TRP A 45 0.63 6.71 35.26
C TRP A 45 -0.02 7.71 34.30
N ILE A 46 -1.07 8.43 34.72
CA ILE A 46 -1.64 9.55 33.94
C ILE A 46 -0.57 10.62 33.72
N ARG A 47 0.12 11.05 34.78
CA ARG A 47 1.16 12.07 34.70
C ARG A 47 2.35 11.63 33.86
N ARG A 48 2.76 10.37 33.98
CA ARG A 48 3.80 9.78 33.11
C ARG A 48 3.40 9.80 31.64
N LEU A 49 2.15 9.47 31.34
CA LEU A 49 1.66 9.51 29.97
C LEU A 49 1.64 10.95 29.42
N GLU A 50 1.25 11.94 30.24
CA GLU A 50 1.32 13.36 29.87
C GLU A 50 2.77 13.81 29.58
N ILE A 51 3.74 13.35 30.39
CA ILE A 51 5.17 13.60 30.14
C ILE A 51 5.62 12.97 28.82
N LEU A 52 5.24 11.71 28.56
CA LEU A 52 5.56 11.04 27.31
C LEU A 52 4.96 11.76 26.09
N GLU A 53 3.70 12.20 26.19
CA GLU A 53 3.05 12.98 25.13
C GLU A 53 3.80 14.31 24.88
N ALA A 54 4.23 14.99 25.95
CA ALA A 54 5.06 16.19 25.87
C ALA A 54 6.45 15.91 25.25
N GLN A 55 6.97 14.69 25.43
CA GLN A 55 8.19 14.18 24.81
C GLN A 55 7.94 13.57 23.41
N TRP A 56 6.80 13.88 22.79
CA TRP A 56 6.43 13.46 21.44
C TRP A 56 6.12 11.97 21.29
N ALA A 57 5.95 11.22 22.38
CA ALA A 57 5.41 9.87 22.30
C ALA A 57 4.00 9.91 21.68
N LEU A 58 3.66 8.83 20.99
CA LEU A 58 2.46 8.77 20.18
C LEU A 58 1.40 7.98 20.88
N LEU A 59 0.33 8.69 21.26
CA LEU A 59 -0.87 8.05 21.74
C LEU A 59 -1.67 7.54 20.54
N PRO A 60 -2.05 6.26 20.52
CA PRO A 60 -2.97 5.77 19.51
C PRO A 60 -4.28 6.58 19.54
N SER A 61 -4.85 6.83 18.37
CA SER A 61 -6.09 7.62 18.24
C SER A 61 -7.26 7.00 19.04
N TYR A 62 -7.33 5.67 19.10
CA TYR A 62 -8.32 4.94 19.89
C TYR A 62 -8.07 5.00 21.42
N ALA A 63 -6.91 5.50 21.87
CA ALA A 63 -6.57 5.65 23.29
C ALA A 63 -6.88 7.06 23.87
N GLN A 64 -7.59 7.93 23.13
CA GLN A 64 -7.88 9.32 23.55
C GLN A 64 -8.61 9.45 24.91
N GLY A 65 -9.27 8.39 25.37
CA GLY A 65 -9.88 8.29 26.70
C GLY A 65 -8.95 7.73 27.78
N TYR A 66 -7.62 7.89 27.68
CA TYR A 66 -6.68 7.17 28.55
C TYR A 66 -6.91 7.41 30.06
N ARG A 67 -7.44 8.58 30.43
CA ARG A 67 -7.81 8.92 31.82
C ARG A 67 -8.95 8.09 32.37
N LEU A 68 -9.68 7.35 31.52
CA LEU A 68 -10.75 6.42 31.86
C LEU A 68 -10.27 4.96 31.90
N LEU A 69 -9.03 4.69 31.47
CA LEU A 69 -8.46 3.35 31.52
C LEU A 69 -8.20 2.88 32.94
N ARG A 70 -8.33 1.57 33.15
CA ARG A 70 -7.88 0.91 34.39
C ARG A 70 -6.39 1.15 34.58
N SER A 71 -5.96 1.19 35.84
CA SER A 71 -4.58 1.55 36.19
C SER A 71 -3.55 0.58 35.61
N ASP A 72 -3.86 -0.71 35.54
CA ASP A 72 -2.99 -1.75 34.98
C ASP A 72 -2.82 -1.62 33.46
N VAL A 73 -3.89 -1.29 32.74
CA VAL A 73 -3.84 -1.05 31.29
C VAL A 73 -3.08 0.25 30.98
N LEU A 74 -3.35 1.31 31.77
CA LEU A 74 -2.64 2.59 31.63
C LEU A 74 -1.14 2.43 31.91
N GLU A 75 -0.79 1.70 32.95
CA GLU A 75 0.59 1.35 33.26
C GLU A 75 1.24 0.62 32.08
N ALA A 76 0.63 -0.44 31.56
CA ALA A 76 1.16 -1.17 30.41
C ALA A 76 1.33 -0.30 29.16
N LEU A 77 0.38 0.61 28.91
CA LEU A 77 0.48 1.59 27.83
C LEU A 77 1.71 2.50 28.02
N VAL A 78 1.94 3.03 29.23
CA VAL A 78 3.10 3.85 29.54
C VAL A 78 4.41 3.07 29.31
N PHE A 79 4.47 1.81 29.75
CA PHE A 79 5.61 0.92 29.48
C PHE A 79 5.86 0.78 27.98
N ARG A 80 4.82 0.42 27.24
CA ARG A 80 4.90 0.17 25.81
C ARG A 80 5.39 1.41 25.06
N LEU A 81 4.76 2.55 25.28
CA LEU A 81 5.11 3.80 24.61
C LEU A 81 6.53 4.24 24.95
N THR A 82 6.96 4.05 26.20
CA THR A 82 8.35 4.36 26.60
C THR A 82 9.35 3.44 25.91
N SER A 83 9.06 2.13 25.85
CA SER A 83 9.93 1.15 25.20
C SER A 83 10.08 1.45 23.70
N VAL A 84 8.96 1.67 23.01
CA VAL A 84 8.93 2.03 21.59
C VAL A 84 9.64 3.36 21.35
N ALA A 85 9.34 4.41 22.13
CA ALA A 85 10.01 5.71 21.99
C ALA A 85 11.53 5.62 22.21
N ASN A 86 11.98 4.81 23.18
CA ASN A 86 13.41 4.59 23.43
C ASN A 86 14.09 3.86 22.27
N LYS A 87 13.44 2.84 21.69
CA LYS A 87 13.95 2.14 20.50
C LYS A 87 14.12 3.08 19.31
N TRP A 88 13.11 3.90 19.07
CA TRP A 88 13.18 4.95 18.06
C TRP A 88 14.31 5.94 18.30
N ALA A 89 14.48 6.42 19.53
CA ALA A 89 15.55 7.37 19.89
C ALA A 89 16.96 6.75 19.77
N ARG A 90 17.07 5.43 19.93
CA ARG A 90 18.34 4.68 19.80
C ARG A 90 18.62 4.18 18.39
N HIS A 91 17.68 4.37 17.46
CA HIS A 91 17.76 3.81 16.10
C HIS A 91 17.87 2.27 16.11
N ASP A 92 17.34 1.61 17.15
CA ASP A 92 17.29 0.16 17.26
C ASP A 92 15.86 -0.33 17.02
N MET A 93 15.61 -0.70 15.78
CA MET A 93 14.31 -1.15 15.32
C MET A 93 14.26 -2.66 15.12
N THR A 94 15.13 -3.38 15.81
CA THR A 94 15.12 -4.83 15.80
C THR A 94 13.84 -5.32 16.50
N PRO A 95 13.00 -6.14 15.84
CA PRO A 95 11.85 -6.73 16.50
C PRO A 95 12.30 -7.66 17.62
N ILE A 96 11.61 -7.59 18.76
CA ILE A 96 11.87 -8.52 19.88
C ILE A 96 11.16 -9.84 19.62
N LYS A 97 9.96 -9.76 19.06
CA LYS A 97 9.15 -10.93 18.72
C LYS A 97 8.70 -10.81 17.27
N SER A 98 8.73 -11.94 16.56
CA SER A 98 7.98 -12.11 15.34
C SER A 98 7.05 -13.30 15.42
N VAL A 99 5.93 -13.20 14.71
CA VAL A 99 5.01 -14.30 14.48
C VAL A 99 4.93 -14.48 12.98
N SER A 100 5.20 -15.68 12.48
CA SER A 100 5.15 -15.98 11.06
C SER A 100 3.97 -16.91 10.79
N LEU A 101 3.18 -16.55 9.80
CA LEU A 101 2.05 -17.29 9.27
C LEU A 101 2.25 -17.48 7.78
N VAL A 102 1.60 -18.50 7.24
CA VAL A 102 1.62 -18.77 5.81
C VAL A 102 0.19 -19.01 5.36
N VAL A 103 -0.26 -18.22 4.39
CA VAL A 103 -1.54 -18.39 3.71
C VAL A 103 -1.34 -19.12 2.37
N PRO A 104 -2.39 -19.75 1.82
CA PRO A 104 -2.24 -20.59 0.62
C PRO A 104 -1.95 -19.81 -0.67
N HIS A 105 -2.32 -18.53 -0.76
CA HIS A 105 -2.25 -17.73 -1.99
C HIS A 105 -1.50 -16.41 -1.78
N SER A 106 -1.24 -15.69 -2.87
CA SER A 106 -0.55 -14.40 -2.86
C SER A 106 -1.33 -13.37 -2.06
N ILE A 107 -0.67 -12.66 -1.15
CA ILE A 107 -1.28 -11.56 -0.40
C ILE A 107 -1.35 -10.33 -1.31
N THR A 108 -2.56 -9.87 -1.61
CA THR A 108 -2.77 -8.73 -2.50
C THR A 108 -2.97 -7.43 -1.74
N TRP A 109 -3.51 -7.51 -0.52
CA TRP A 109 -3.73 -6.36 0.35
C TRP A 109 -3.70 -6.77 1.83
N LEU A 110 -3.22 -5.88 2.69
CA LEU A 110 -3.31 -6.05 4.15
C LEU A 110 -3.40 -4.71 4.86
N ARG A 111 -4.04 -4.69 6.04
CA ARG A 111 -4.09 -3.54 6.95
C ARG A 111 -4.18 -3.95 8.42
N ILE A 112 -3.57 -3.14 9.28
CA ILE A 112 -3.71 -3.18 10.73
C ILE A 112 -4.81 -2.19 11.12
N VAL A 113 -5.75 -2.63 11.96
CA VAL A 113 -6.84 -1.79 12.48
C VAL A 113 -6.77 -1.78 14.01
N ASP A 114 -6.74 -0.57 14.57
CA ASP A 114 -6.63 -0.28 16.00
C ASP A 114 -5.44 -1.01 16.70
N GLY A 115 -4.39 -1.34 15.95
CA GLY A 115 -3.20 -2.02 16.50
C GLY A 115 -3.44 -3.45 16.99
N ARG A 116 -4.60 -4.04 16.70
CA ARG A 116 -4.99 -5.39 17.15
C ARG A 116 -5.51 -6.28 16.04
N TYR A 117 -6.31 -5.76 15.12
CA TYR A 117 -6.92 -6.58 14.09
C TYR A 117 -6.13 -6.47 12.80
N VAL A 118 -5.92 -7.59 12.13
CA VAL A 118 -5.19 -7.63 10.86
C VAL A 118 -6.11 -8.20 9.81
N PHE A 119 -6.45 -7.37 8.83
CA PHE A 119 -7.21 -7.77 7.68
C PHE A 119 -6.25 -8.08 6.53
N VAL A 120 -6.44 -9.23 5.90
CA VAL A 120 -5.61 -9.65 4.76
C VAL A 120 -6.55 -10.11 3.66
N ALA A 121 -6.34 -9.58 2.46
CA ALA A 121 -6.88 -10.17 1.25
C ALA A 121 -5.75 -10.95 0.57
N TYR A 122 -6.06 -12.18 0.18
CA TYR A 122 -5.16 -13.03 -0.58
C TYR A 122 -5.94 -13.75 -1.67
N SER A 123 -5.30 -13.93 -2.82
CA SER A 123 -5.97 -14.47 -4.00
C SER A 123 -5.02 -15.11 -4.98
N ASP A 124 -5.61 -15.95 -5.82
CA ASP A 124 -5.05 -16.44 -7.08
C ASP A 124 -6.09 -16.31 -8.19
N GLN A 125 -5.90 -17.03 -9.31
CA GLN A 125 -6.82 -17.03 -10.44
C GLN A 125 -8.17 -17.73 -10.16
N LYS A 126 -8.28 -18.50 -9.08
CA LYS A 126 -9.43 -19.37 -8.79
C LYS A 126 -10.18 -18.96 -7.53
N VAL A 127 -9.48 -18.37 -6.57
CA VAL A 127 -9.99 -18.07 -5.25
C VAL A 127 -9.51 -16.69 -4.82
N SER A 128 -10.43 -15.89 -4.26
CA SER A 128 -10.10 -14.67 -3.53
C SER A 128 -10.73 -14.73 -2.16
N VAL A 129 -9.94 -14.43 -1.13
CA VAL A 129 -10.33 -14.54 0.26
C VAL A 129 -10.00 -13.26 1.01
N LEU A 130 -10.95 -12.83 1.84
CA LEU A 130 -10.73 -11.84 2.88
C LEU A 130 -10.73 -12.55 4.23
N ALA A 131 -9.69 -12.34 5.02
CA ALA A 131 -9.55 -12.91 6.35
C ALA A 131 -9.19 -11.84 7.38
N CYS A 132 -9.64 -12.05 8.62
CA CYS A 132 -9.31 -11.21 9.76
C CYS A 132 -8.67 -12.06 10.85
N TRP A 133 -7.53 -11.62 11.38
CA TRP A 133 -6.92 -12.17 12.59
C TRP A 133 -7.00 -11.18 13.73
N ASP A 134 -7.15 -11.70 14.94
CA ASP A 134 -6.90 -10.95 16.16
C ASP A 134 -5.46 -11.21 16.61
N PHE A 135 -4.67 -10.15 16.71
CA PHE A 135 -3.28 -10.25 17.12
C PHE A 135 -3.11 -10.85 18.52
N TRP A 136 -4.11 -10.70 19.39
CA TRP A 136 -4.11 -11.36 20.70
C TRP A 136 -4.06 -12.89 20.56
N TRP A 137 -4.92 -13.46 19.71
CA TRP A 137 -4.98 -14.91 19.49
C TRP A 137 -3.72 -15.43 18.81
N LEU A 138 -3.19 -14.69 17.83
CA LEU A 138 -1.91 -15.00 17.19
C LEU A 138 -0.77 -15.10 18.21
N GLN A 139 -0.70 -14.16 19.15
CA GLN A 139 0.31 -14.15 20.21
C GLN A 139 0.16 -15.33 21.18
N CYS A 140 -1.06 -15.86 21.34
CA CYS A 140 -1.36 -17.07 22.10
C CYS A 140 -1.14 -18.37 21.29
N GLY A 141 -0.73 -18.28 20.02
CA GLY A 141 -0.44 -19.41 19.15
C GLY A 141 -1.63 -19.94 18.35
N ASP A 142 -2.79 -19.28 18.41
CA ASP A 142 -3.90 -19.60 17.50
C ASP A 142 -3.70 -18.86 16.18
N ILE A 143 -3.41 -19.64 15.14
CA ILE A 143 -3.06 -19.14 13.81
C ILE A 143 -4.28 -18.97 12.89
N ASN A 144 -5.46 -19.37 13.35
CA ASN A 144 -6.66 -19.32 12.52
C ASN A 144 -7.24 -17.90 12.46
N PRO A 145 -7.79 -17.49 11.31
CA PRO A 145 -8.52 -16.24 11.24
C PRO A 145 -9.81 -16.33 12.07
N ILE A 146 -10.16 -15.24 12.75
CA ILE A 146 -11.42 -15.13 13.50
C ILE A 146 -12.63 -15.00 12.58
N ALA A 147 -12.41 -14.54 11.34
CA ALA A 147 -13.41 -14.47 10.28
C ALA A 147 -12.75 -14.67 8.92
N LEU A 148 -13.48 -15.31 8.01
CA LEU A 148 -13.06 -15.56 6.64
C LEU A 148 -14.26 -15.43 5.71
N ALA A 149 -14.07 -14.81 4.55
CA ALA A 149 -15.06 -14.74 3.49
C ALA A 149 -14.41 -14.88 2.11
N PHE A 150 -15.10 -15.59 1.21
CA PHE A 150 -14.72 -15.69 -0.20
C PHE A 150 -15.34 -14.55 -0.99
N LEU A 151 -14.54 -13.98 -1.89
CA LEU A 151 -14.89 -12.83 -2.70
C LEU A 151 -15.11 -13.25 -4.16
N PRO A 152 -15.98 -12.55 -4.90
CA PRO A 152 -16.26 -12.86 -6.30
C PRO A 152 -15.16 -12.40 -7.27
N GLY A 153 -14.16 -11.66 -6.78
CA GLY A 153 -13.07 -11.09 -7.57
C GLY A 153 -11.83 -10.81 -6.71
N CYS A 154 -10.67 -10.69 -7.35
CA CYS A 154 -9.40 -10.38 -6.70
C CYS A 154 -9.44 -8.96 -6.08
N VAL A 155 -8.91 -8.79 -4.87
CA VAL A 155 -8.81 -7.46 -4.26
C VAL A 155 -7.58 -6.76 -4.81
N ASP A 156 -7.80 -5.79 -5.68
CA ASP A 156 -6.74 -4.95 -6.28
C ASP A 156 -6.36 -3.78 -5.38
N THR A 157 -7.38 -3.15 -4.78
CA THR A 157 -7.24 -1.98 -3.91
C THR A 157 -8.20 -2.12 -2.76
N ALA A 158 -7.86 -1.60 -1.59
CA ALA A 158 -8.79 -1.54 -0.50
C ALA A 158 -8.42 -0.44 0.49
N GLN A 159 -9.46 0.08 1.16
CA GLN A 159 -9.35 1.06 2.22
C GLN A 159 -10.15 0.58 3.43
N VAL A 160 -9.68 0.97 4.61
CA VAL A 160 -10.30 0.60 5.88
C VAL A 160 -10.44 1.82 6.75
N GLU A 161 -11.57 1.91 7.46
CA GLU A 161 -11.85 3.00 8.38
C GLU A 161 -12.59 2.45 9.60
N MET A 162 -12.16 2.87 10.79
CA MET A 162 -12.91 2.62 12.03
C MET A 162 -13.99 3.69 12.17
N GLN A 163 -15.26 3.30 12.09
CA GLN A 163 -16.41 4.19 12.27
C GLN A 163 -17.08 3.95 13.63
N GLU A 164 -18.08 4.77 13.98
CA GLU A 164 -18.80 4.66 15.25
C GLU A 164 -19.44 3.27 15.44
N ASN A 165 -19.97 2.71 14.36
CA ASN A 165 -20.65 1.41 14.39
C ASN A 165 -19.67 0.24 14.32
N GLY A 166 -18.44 0.42 13.85
CA GLY A 166 -17.48 -0.67 13.64
C GLY A 166 -16.54 -0.40 12.48
N VAL A 167 -15.75 -1.41 12.11
CA VAL A 167 -14.84 -1.33 10.97
C VAL A 167 -15.63 -1.35 9.66
N VAL A 168 -15.31 -0.45 8.74
CA VAL A 168 -15.80 -0.49 7.36
C VAL A 168 -14.61 -0.74 6.44
N LEU A 169 -14.75 -1.74 5.56
CA LEU A 169 -13.80 -2.05 4.53
C LEU A 169 -14.43 -1.74 3.18
N ALA A 170 -13.71 -1.03 2.33
CA ALA A 170 -14.08 -0.82 0.94
C ALA A 170 -13.06 -1.54 0.06
N LEU A 171 -13.50 -2.55 -0.69
CA LEU A 171 -12.67 -3.46 -1.48
C LEU A 171 -12.95 -3.26 -2.96
N GLY A 172 -11.93 -2.87 -3.72
CA GLY A 172 -11.98 -2.79 -5.17
C GLY A 172 -11.70 -4.18 -5.74
N LEU A 173 -12.73 -4.79 -6.31
CA LEU A 173 -12.68 -6.15 -6.85
C LEU A 173 -12.42 -6.09 -8.36
N ASP A 174 -11.39 -6.81 -8.80
CA ASP A 174 -11.12 -7.07 -10.21
C ASP A 174 -12.08 -8.15 -10.74
N GLY A 175 -12.34 -8.10 -12.04
CA GLY A 175 -13.20 -9.05 -12.76
C GLY A 175 -13.59 -8.52 -14.14
N GLU A 176 -14.42 -9.27 -14.88
CA GLU A 176 -15.03 -8.75 -16.11
C GLU A 176 -15.90 -7.52 -15.84
N ASN A 177 -16.55 -7.51 -14.68
CA ASN A 177 -17.32 -6.38 -14.18
C ASN A 177 -16.70 -5.83 -12.88
N PRO A 178 -15.65 -4.98 -12.98
CA PRO A 178 -15.03 -4.39 -11.81
C PRO A 178 -16.06 -3.67 -10.93
N SER A 179 -15.95 -3.88 -9.63
CA SER A 179 -16.89 -3.32 -8.66
C SER A 179 -16.22 -2.99 -7.33
N VAL A 180 -16.89 -2.17 -6.53
CA VAL A 180 -16.51 -1.92 -5.14
C VAL A 180 -17.47 -2.66 -4.22
N LEU A 181 -16.92 -3.49 -3.34
CA LEU A 181 -17.63 -4.12 -2.24
C LEU A 181 -17.34 -3.36 -0.95
N VAL A 182 -18.37 -2.79 -0.33
CA VAL A 182 -18.29 -2.23 1.02
C VAL A 182 -18.78 -3.29 2.00
N THR A 183 -17.94 -3.66 2.96
CA THR A 183 -18.20 -4.74 3.91
C THR A 183 -17.80 -4.33 5.32
N THR A 184 -18.32 -5.04 6.31
CA THR A 184 -17.97 -4.88 7.73
C THR A 184 -17.80 -6.24 8.38
N LEU A 185 -17.22 -6.25 9.58
CA LEU A 185 -17.10 -7.43 10.42
C LEU A 185 -18.17 -7.36 11.51
N GLN A 186 -18.93 -8.43 11.73
CA GLN A 186 -19.94 -8.48 12.80
C GLN A 186 -19.80 -9.77 13.61
N GLU A 187 -20.04 -9.66 14.91
CA GLU A 187 -20.13 -10.80 15.83
C GLU A 187 -21.50 -11.50 15.66
N GLN A 188 -21.47 -12.80 15.50
CA GLN A 188 -22.63 -13.68 15.42
C GLN A 188 -22.92 -14.30 16.79
N GLU A 189 -24.03 -15.05 16.88
CA GLU A 189 -24.29 -15.91 18.03
C GLU A 189 -23.13 -16.92 18.21
N ASN A 190 -22.72 -17.14 19.46
CA ASN A 190 -21.58 -18.00 19.85
C ASN A 190 -20.16 -17.41 19.68
N ASN A 191 -20.02 -16.07 19.67
CA ASN A 191 -18.72 -15.39 19.56
C ASN A 191 -17.95 -15.74 18.26
N THR A 192 -18.65 -16.13 17.20
CA THR A 192 -18.07 -16.28 15.86
C THR A 192 -18.17 -14.95 15.12
N PHE A 193 -17.31 -14.72 14.14
CA PHE A 193 -17.30 -13.48 13.37
C PHE A 193 -17.50 -13.79 11.89
N ALA A 194 -18.27 -12.95 11.23
CA ALA A 194 -18.49 -13.05 9.79
C ALA A 194 -18.46 -11.66 9.14
N PHE A 195 -18.10 -11.65 7.86
CA PHE A 195 -18.16 -10.44 7.06
C PHE A 195 -19.56 -10.26 6.47
N TYR A 196 -20.04 -9.02 6.45
CA TYR A 196 -21.35 -8.65 5.93
C TYR A 196 -21.22 -7.54 4.90
N GLU A 197 -21.86 -7.74 3.76
CA GLU A 197 -21.96 -6.71 2.73
C GLU A 197 -22.87 -5.56 3.21
N LEU A 198 -22.32 -4.35 3.18
CA LEU A 198 -23.03 -3.10 3.45
C LEU A 198 -23.54 -2.47 2.16
N ALA A 199 -22.72 -2.46 1.11
CA ALA A 199 -23.08 -1.92 -0.19
C ALA A 199 -22.22 -2.55 -1.29
N ARG A 200 -22.72 -2.48 -2.53
CA ARG A 200 -21.99 -2.84 -3.73
C ARG A 200 -22.17 -1.75 -4.77
N ILE A 201 -21.06 -1.20 -5.23
CA ILE A 201 -21.03 -0.14 -6.24
C ILE A 201 -20.48 -0.74 -7.52
N GLU A 202 -21.34 -0.89 -8.51
CA GLU A 202 -20.96 -1.36 -9.84
C GLU A 202 -20.28 -0.24 -10.63
N LYS A 203 -19.49 -0.61 -11.62
CA LYS A 203 -18.82 0.30 -12.58
C LYS A 203 -17.76 1.22 -11.97
N SER A 204 -17.67 1.32 -10.65
CA SER A 204 -16.57 1.98 -9.95
C SER A 204 -15.52 0.95 -9.55
N SER A 205 -14.24 1.31 -9.64
CA SER A 205 -13.14 0.48 -9.14
C SER A 205 -11.95 1.34 -8.71
N HIS A 206 -10.95 0.67 -8.13
CA HIS A 206 -9.71 1.29 -7.62
C HIS A 206 -9.93 2.36 -6.57
N ILE A 207 -10.09 1.89 -5.35
CA ILE A 207 -10.46 2.67 -4.17
C ILE A 207 -9.19 3.26 -3.57
N LEU A 208 -9.13 4.59 -3.57
CA LEU A 208 -8.01 5.35 -3.02
C LEU A 208 -8.38 6.08 -1.73
N MET A 209 -9.67 6.12 -1.38
CA MET A 209 -10.18 6.76 -0.17
C MET A 209 -11.41 6.05 0.36
N LEU A 210 -11.50 5.91 1.68
CA LEU A 210 -12.73 5.65 2.43
C LEU A 210 -12.77 6.67 3.58
N LYS A 211 -13.81 7.51 3.62
CA LYS A 211 -14.02 8.49 4.68
C LYS A 211 -15.51 8.65 4.98
N GLY A 212 -15.93 8.16 6.14
CA GLY A 212 -17.34 8.05 6.51
C GLY A 212 -18.14 7.29 5.46
N SER A 213 -19.13 7.96 4.87
CA SER A 213 -19.96 7.36 3.82
C SER A 213 -19.38 7.54 2.40
N PHE A 214 -18.27 8.25 2.23
CA PHE A 214 -17.70 8.55 0.92
C PHE A 214 -16.55 7.62 0.55
N LEU A 215 -16.59 7.13 -0.68
CA LEU A 215 -15.52 6.43 -1.37
C LEU A 215 -14.89 7.38 -2.39
N GLY A 216 -13.56 7.38 -2.48
CA GLY A 216 -12.83 7.99 -3.59
C GLY A 216 -12.37 6.91 -4.55
N CYS A 217 -12.96 6.87 -5.74
CA CYS A 217 -12.67 5.88 -6.77
C CYS A 217 -11.94 6.54 -7.93
N ALA A 218 -10.91 5.88 -8.45
CA ALA A 218 -10.14 6.40 -9.58
C ALA A 218 -10.74 6.03 -10.94
N ILE A 219 -11.45 4.91 -11.03
CA ILE A 219 -11.97 4.38 -12.28
C ILE A 219 -13.48 4.29 -12.24
N ARG A 220 -14.10 4.74 -13.33
CA ARG A 220 -15.51 4.58 -13.61
C ARG A 220 -15.73 4.09 -15.03
N ASP A 221 -16.56 3.06 -15.20
CA ASP A 221 -16.91 2.50 -16.51
C ASP A 221 -15.65 2.14 -17.35
N GLY A 222 -14.59 1.67 -16.68
CA GLY A 222 -13.30 1.34 -17.30
C GLY A 222 -12.45 2.54 -17.73
N ALA A 223 -12.89 3.76 -17.44
CA ALA A 223 -12.15 5.01 -17.69
C ALA A 223 -11.56 5.58 -16.39
N ASN A 224 -10.37 6.17 -16.48
CA ASN A 224 -9.74 6.90 -15.37
C ASN A 224 -10.43 8.26 -15.17
N LEU A 225 -11.57 8.22 -14.48
CA LEU A 225 -12.40 9.34 -14.13
C LEU A 225 -12.55 9.34 -12.60
N PRO A 226 -11.68 10.08 -11.87
CA PRO A 226 -11.79 10.18 -10.43
C PRO A 226 -13.15 10.74 -10.03
N HIS A 227 -13.81 10.10 -9.07
CA HIS A 227 -15.13 10.50 -8.60
C HIS A 227 -15.30 10.12 -7.13
N LEU A 228 -16.28 10.75 -6.49
CA LEU A 228 -16.70 10.37 -5.15
C LEU A 228 -18.02 9.60 -5.22
N VAL A 229 -18.13 8.53 -4.46
CA VAL A 229 -19.39 7.77 -4.31
C VAL A 229 -19.78 7.76 -2.85
N ASN A 230 -21.00 8.20 -2.54
CA ASN A 230 -21.58 7.93 -1.23
C ASN A 230 -22.15 6.50 -1.24
N TRP A 231 -21.52 5.58 -0.52
CA TRP A 231 -21.90 4.16 -0.60
C TRP A 231 -23.23 3.85 0.10
N LYS A 232 -23.74 4.76 0.95
CA LYS A 232 -25.01 4.55 1.67
C LYS A 232 -26.24 4.76 0.78
N ASP A 233 -26.17 5.71 -0.14
CA ASP A 233 -27.26 6.07 -1.06
C ASP A 233 -26.89 5.87 -2.54
N SER A 234 -25.68 5.38 -2.80
CA SER A 234 -25.08 5.20 -4.12
C SER A 234 -24.98 6.50 -4.94
N ALA A 235 -25.04 7.67 -4.30
CA ALA A 235 -24.93 8.95 -5.00
C ALA A 235 -23.50 9.20 -5.48
N ILE A 236 -23.36 9.48 -6.78
CA ILE A 236 -22.06 9.75 -7.40
C ILE A 236 -21.87 11.26 -7.57
N ARG A 237 -20.71 11.77 -7.18
CA ARG A 237 -20.28 13.15 -7.39
C ARG A 237 -19.08 13.17 -8.32
N GLU A 238 -19.29 13.70 -9.51
CA GLU A 238 -18.24 13.85 -10.51
C GLU A 238 -17.20 14.88 -10.05
N VAL A 239 -15.93 14.57 -10.23
CA VAL A 239 -14.85 15.54 -10.12
C VAL A 239 -14.64 16.17 -11.49
N PRO A 240 -14.74 17.50 -11.63
CA PRO A 240 -14.53 18.14 -12.92
C PRO A 240 -13.09 17.93 -13.41
N GLU A 241 -12.89 17.92 -14.72
CA GLU A 241 -11.54 17.86 -15.27
C GLU A 241 -10.71 19.10 -14.84
N PRO A 242 -9.43 18.92 -14.49
CA PRO A 242 -8.56 20.04 -14.19
C PRO A 242 -8.29 20.89 -15.45
N PRO A 243 -7.94 22.19 -15.31
CA PRO A 243 -7.64 23.07 -16.45
C PRO A 243 -6.56 22.47 -17.37
N GLY A 244 -6.88 22.26 -18.65
CA GLY A 244 -6.04 21.53 -19.61
C GLY A 244 -6.53 20.10 -19.92
N GLY A 245 -7.62 19.66 -19.27
CA GLY A 245 -8.31 18.41 -19.54
C GLY A 245 -7.55 17.15 -19.10
N LEU A 246 -8.22 16.01 -19.24
CA LEU A 246 -7.64 14.67 -19.02
C LEU A 246 -6.88 14.13 -20.25
N SER A 247 -6.92 14.84 -21.38
CA SER A 247 -6.21 14.48 -22.61
C SER A 247 -4.68 14.63 -22.50
N ASN A 248 -4.19 15.36 -21.50
CA ASN A 248 -2.77 15.36 -21.16
C ASN A 248 -2.37 13.97 -20.63
N LEU A 249 -1.49 13.26 -21.35
CA LEU A 249 -1.04 11.91 -21.03
C LEU A 249 -0.65 11.72 -19.56
N VAL A 250 0.03 12.71 -18.98
CA VAL A 250 0.53 12.57 -17.61
C VAL A 250 -0.58 12.73 -16.57
N ARG A 251 -1.69 13.39 -16.94
CA ARG A 251 -2.93 13.41 -16.14
C ARG A 251 -3.84 12.24 -16.46
N ALA A 252 -3.60 11.56 -17.58
CA ALA A 252 -4.35 10.39 -17.97
C ALA A 252 -4.00 9.17 -17.11
N SER A 253 -2.92 9.16 -16.32
CA SER A 253 -2.59 8.10 -15.35
C SER A 253 -3.54 8.11 -14.14
N VAL A 254 -3.81 6.95 -13.55
CA VAL A 254 -4.66 6.91 -12.35
C VAL A 254 -4.00 7.64 -11.20
N PRO A 255 -4.78 8.41 -10.43
CA PRO A 255 -4.28 9.04 -9.23
C PRO A 255 -3.57 8.04 -8.32
N HIS A 256 -2.49 8.48 -7.68
CA HIS A 256 -1.84 7.71 -6.61
C HIS A 256 -2.62 7.78 -5.30
N LEU A 257 -3.43 8.84 -5.13
CA LEU A 257 -4.18 9.10 -3.92
C LEU A 257 -5.39 9.98 -4.23
N ILE A 258 -6.49 9.70 -3.53
CA ILE A 258 -7.61 10.62 -3.35
C ILE A 258 -7.74 10.82 -1.85
N ALA A 259 -7.87 12.06 -1.38
CA ALA A 259 -8.06 12.35 0.03
C ALA A 259 -9.07 13.48 0.20
N LEU A 260 -9.92 13.38 1.23
CA LEU A 260 -10.91 14.38 1.58
C LEU A 260 -10.61 14.89 2.99
N SER A 261 -10.44 16.19 3.16
CA SER A 261 -10.19 16.86 4.44
C SER A 261 -11.08 18.09 4.54
N GLY A 262 -12.02 18.10 5.49
CA GLY A 262 -13.11 19.09 5.46
C GLY A 262 -13.80 19.10 4.09
N GLU A 263 -13.79 20.26 3.43
CA GLU A 263 -14.28 20.46 2.06
C GLU A 263 -13.15 20.50 1.01
N ALA A 264 -11.91 20.17 1.39
CA ALA A 264 -10.78 20.01 0.48
C ALA A 264 -10.74 18.59 -0.07
N LEU A 265 -10.94 18.43 -1.38
CA LEU A 265 -10.67 17.20 -2.09
C LEU A 265 -9.31 17.30 -2.78
N VAL A 266 -8.44 16.33 -2.51
CA VAL A 266 -7.07 16.27 -3.01
C VAL A 266 -6.94 15.05 -3.91
N ILE A 267 -6.42 15.25 -5.12
CA ILE A 267 -6.10 14.18 -6.06
C ILE A 267 -4.61 14.29 -6.41
N VAL A 268 -3.84 13.25 -6.08
CA VAL A 268 -2.41 13.22 -6.37
C VAL A 268 -2.17 12.39 -7.63
N ARG A 269 -1.47 12.96 -8.60
CA ARG A 269 -1.04 12.29 -9.83
C ARG A 269 0.48 12.28 -9.93
N SER A 270 1.02 11.64 -10.96
CA SER A 270 2.47 11.51 -11.14
C SER A 270 3.20 12.84 -11.33
N ILE A 271 2.54 13.94 -11.73
CA ILE A 271 3.16 15.27 -11.96
C ILE A 271 2.81 16.34 -10.93
N GLY A 272 1.95 16.03 -9.96
CA GLY A 272 1.51 17.04 -9.02
C GLY A 272 0.25 16.69 -8.26
N VAL A 273 -0.20 17.70 -7.52
CA VAL A 273 -1.34 17.62 -6.61
C VAL A 273 -2.42 18.56 -7.10
N GLU A 274 -3.57 18.01 -7.43
CA GLU A 274 -4.79 18.75 -7.78
C GLU A 274 -5.62 18.95 -6.52
N ILE A 275 -6.05 20.18 -6.28
CA ILE A 275 -6.89 20.53 -5.13
C ILE A 275 -8.21 21.08 -5.64
N TYR A 276 -9.28 20.52 -5.10
CA TYR A 276 -10.66 20.86 -5.39
C TYR A 276 -11.37 21.28 -4.10
N HIS A 277 -12.34 22.17 -4.23
CA HIS A 277 -13.32 22.46 -3.21
C HIS A 277 -14.53 21.54 -3.41
N CYS A 278 -14.93 20.84 -2.37
CA CYS A 278 -15.93 19.78 -2.37
C CYS A 278 -16.98 20.09 -1.29
N PRO A 279 -17.84 21.10 -1.50
CA PRO A 279 -18.86 21.48 -0.53
C PRO A 279 -19.86 20.34 -0.35
N THR A 280 -20.45 20.18 0.84
CA THR A 280 -21.35 19.03 1.12
C THR A 280 -22.53 18.95 0.13
N ASN A 281 -23.12 20.09 -0.24
CA ASN A 281 -24.34 20.18 -1.06
C ASN A 281 -24.13 20.90 -2.41
N GLY A 282 -22.93 20.86 -2.98
CA GLY A 282 -22.63 21.59 -4.21
C GLY A 282 -21.77 20.80 -5.21
N PRO A 283 -21.55 21.38 -6.40
CA PRO A 283 -20.60 20.81 -7.35
C PRO A 283 -19.17 20.87 -6.79
N ILE A 284 -18.35 19.90 -7.17
CA ILE A 284 -16.91 19.93 -6.89
C ILE A 284 -16.29 20.96 -7.84
N VAL A 285 -15.43 21.84 -7.33
CA VAL A 285 -14.81 22.93 -8.12
C VAL A 285 -13.29 22.83 -8.02
N PHE A 286 -12.61 22.85 -9.16
CA PHE A 286 -11.15 22.89 -9.19
C PHE A 286 -10.64 24.21 -8.59
N VAL A 287 -9.66 24.13 -7.68
CA VAL A 287 -9.07 25.30 -7.03
C VAL A 287 -7.68 25.59 -7.60
N ARG A 288 -6.78 24.61 -7.54
CA ARG A 288 -5.38 24.79 -7.97
C ARG A 288 -4.66 23.48 -8.24
N HIS A 289 -3.55 23.58 -8.97
CA HIS A 289 -2.61 22.50 -9.20
C HIS A 289 -1.24 22.89 -8.64
N ILE A 290 -0.64 22.01 -7.85
CA ILE A 290 0.71 22.16 -7.31
C ILE A 290 1.61 21.22 -8.09
N THR A 291 2.43 21.79 -8.96
CA THR A 291 3.42 21.03 -9.74
C THR A 291 4.58 20.64 -8.84
N GLY A 292 5.05 19.40 -8.95
CA GLY A 292 6.16 18.87 -8.17
C GLY A 292 7.10 17.98 -8.97
N SER A 293 8.04 17.36 -8.26
CA SER A 293 8.79 16.21 -8.76
C SER A 293 7.84 15.10 -9.18
N THR A 294 8.30 14.18 -10.03
CA THR A 294 7.50 12.99 -10.38
C THR A 294 7.19 12.19 -9.12
N ILE A 295 5.91 12.08 -8.78
CA ILE A 295 5.39 11.34 -7.63
C ILE A 295 5.23 9.87 -8.04
N TRP A 296 5.72 8.95 -7.23
CA TRP A 296 5.64 7.50 -7.48
C TRP A 296 4.60 6.83 -6.57
N GLU A 297 4.58 7.27 -5.31
CA GLU A 297 3.62 6.84 -4.28
C GLU A 297 3.24 8.03 -3.41
N ALA A 298 2.02 8.00 -2.88
CA ALA A 298 1.48 9.08 -2.06
C ALA A 298 0.60 8.51 -0.94
N VAL A 299 0.73 9.08 0.25
CA VAL A 299 -0.11 8.76 1.41
C VAL A 299 -0.60 10.06 2.03
N ALA A 300 -1.89 10.12 2.40
CA ALA A 300 -2.45 11.22 3.18
C ALA A 300 -2.57 10.80 4.65
N THR A 301 -2.22 11.70 5.56
CA THR A 301 -2.45 11.55 7.00
C THR A 301 -3.15 12.79 7.55
N PRO A 302 -4.26 12.64 8.28
CA PRO A 302 -4.97 13.78 8.86
C PRO A 302 -4.20 14.38 10.05
N ILE A 303 -4.05 15.71 10.06
CA ILE A 303 -3.51 16.47 11.19
C ILE A 303 -4.70 17.06 11.98
N THR A 304 -5.30 16.23 12.83
CA THR A 304 -6.55 16.57 13.55
C THR A 304 -6.49 17.89 14.32
N ARG A 305 -5.34 18.22 14.94
CA ARG A 305 -5.19 19.47 15.72
C ARG A 305 -5.26 20.74 14.87
N LEU A 306 -4.93 20.64 13.58
CA LEU A 306 -4.85 21.79 12.68
C LEU A 306 -5.97 21.83 11.65
N GLN A 307 -6.82 20.80 11.57
CA GLN A 307 -7.76 20.63 10.46
C GLN A 307 -7.02 20.75 9.11
N ALA A 308 -5.89 20.06 9.03
CA ALA A 308 -5.03 20.03 7.85
C ALA A 308 -4.76 18.57 7.47
N THR A 309 -4.34 18.36 6.24
CA THR A 309 -3.88 17.06 5.76
C THR A 309 -2.41 17.15 5.35
N GLN A 310 -1.60 16.24 5.89
CA GLN A 310 -0.23 16.05 5.42
C GLN A 310 -0.23 14.99 4.33
N LEU A 311 0.36 15.31 3.20
CA LEU A 311 0.68 14.37 2.15
C LEU A 311 2.15 14.02 2.26
N THR A 312 2.47 12.75 2.12
CA THR A 312 3.85 12.23 2.03
C THR A 312 4.00 11.50 0.71
N PHE A 313 5.11 11.74 0.03
CA PHE A 313 5.38 11.22 -1.30
C PHE A 313 6.70 10.48 -1.35
N ILE A 314 6.75 9.41 -2.14
CA ILE A 314 8.02 8.96 -2.74
C ILE A 314 8.13 9.65 -4.10
N THR A 315 9.21 10.40 -4.30
CA THR A 315 9.52 11.07 -5.57
C THR A 315 10.94 10.77 -6.02
N ARG A 316 11.31 11.26 -7.20
CA ARG A 316 12.69 11.16 -7.71
C ARG A 316 13.72 11.81 -6.79
N VAL A 317 13.34 12.83 -6.02
CA VAL A 317 14.25 13.56 -5.11
C VAL A 317 14.38 12.84 -3.78
N GLY A 318 13.36 12.09 -3.37
CA GLY A 318 13.33 11.29 -2.16
C GLY A 318 11.95 11.27 -1.51
N ILE A 319 11.89 11.38 -0.19
CA ILE A 319 10.65 11.51 0.56
C ILE A 319 10.32 12.98 0.68
N GLU A 320 9.20 13.40 0.10
CA GLU A 320 8.72 14.78 0.15
C GLU A 320 7.40 14.86 0.92
N THR A 321 7.12 16.00 1.55
CA THR A 321 5.86 16.26 2.24
C THR A 321 5.22 17.56 1.77
N LEU A 322 3.89 17.59 1.81
CA LEU A 322 3.08 18.77 1.52
C LEU A 322 1.97 18.86 2.55
N THR A 323 1.82 20.00 3.22
CA THR A 323 0.70 20.22 4.14
C THR A 323 -0.36 21.08 3.44
N ILE A 324 -1.60 20.61 3.48
CA ILE A 324 -2.77 21.32 2.96
C ILE A 324 -3.62 21.74 4.15
N ASP A 325 -3.73 23.05 4.34
CA ASP A 325 -4.63 23.65 5.34
C ASP A 325 -6.01 23.85 4.72
N ASP A 326 -7.03 23.23 5.32
CA ASP A 326 -8.41 23.30 4.82
C ASP A 326 -8.95 24.74 4.89
N ARG A 327 -8.51 25.54 5.87
CA ARG A 327 -8.97 26.93 6.08
C ARG A 327 -8.45 27.89 5.02
N ALA A 328 -7.33 27.56 4.39
CA ALA A 328 -6.73 28.41 3.37
C ALA A 328 -7.55 28.42 2.06
N LEU A 329 -8.45 27.46 1.87
CA LEU A 329 -9.28 27.37 0.65
C LEU A 329 -10.41 28.42 0.65
N ASP A 330 -10.99 28.74 1.81
CA ASP A 330 -12.17 29.61 1.90
C ASP A 330 -11.85 31.09 1.67
N THR A 331 -10.64 31.51 2.06
CA THR A 331 -10.33 32.95 2.11
C THR A 331 -9.82 33.50 0.78
N GLY A 332 -9.34 32.67 -0.14
CA GLY A 332 -8.74 33.11 -1.42
C GLY A 332 -7.53 34.05 -1.28
N THR A 333 -7.14 34.43 -0.07
CA THR A 333 -6.12 35.44 0.23
C THR A 333 -4.79 34.86 0.71
N SER A 334 -4.68 33.54 0.84
CA SER A 334 -3.39 32.93 1.22
C SER A 334 -2.40 33.06 0.06
N THR A 335 -1.48 34.03 0.18
CA THR A 335 -0.39 34.25 -0.77
C THR A 335 0.71 33.20 -0.65
N GLN A 336 0.70 32.35 0.38
CA GLN A 336 1.67 31.28 0.50
C GLN A 336 1.27 30.10 -0.39
N THR A 337 1.98 29.96 -1.50
CA THR A 337 2.00 28.74 -2.29
C THR A 337 2.52 27.60 -1.42
N PRO A 338 1.73 26.55 -1.19
CA PRO A 338 2.20 25.40 -0.41
C PRO A 338 3.37 24.76 -1.16
N SER A 339 4.49 24.62 -0.47
CA SER A 339 5.74 24.09 -1.04
C SER A 339 5.98 22.65 -0.60
N LEU A 340 6.52 21.85 -1.52
CA LEU A 340 7.04 20.53 -1.20
C LEU A 340 8.31 20.66 -0.33
N VAL A 341 8.36 19.89 0.76
CA VAL A 341 9.52 19.84 1.66
C VAL A 341 10.15 18.46 1.57
N CYS A 342 11.40 18.39 1.13
CA CYS A 342 12.16 17.14 1.08
C CYS A 342 12.64 16.75 2.49
N VAL A 343 12.11 15.63 2.99
CA VAL A 343 12.35 15.08 4.33
C VAL A 343 13.59 14.18 4.33
N ALA A 344 13.69 13.30 3.34
CA ALA A 344 14.83 12.41 3.16
C ALA A 344 15.21 12.39 1.68
N ARG A 345 16.49 12.59 1.35
CA ARG A 345 16.96 12.58 -0.04
C ARG A 345 17.16 11.14 -0.52
N ALA A 346 16.75 10.89 -1.75
CA ALA A 346 17.09 9.64 -2.45
C ALA A 346 18.63 9.50 -2.49
N PRO A 347 19.17 8.30 -2.23
CA PRO A 347 20.60 8.08 -2.35
C PRO A 347 21.03 8.35 -3.79
N LEU A 348 22.22 8.94 -3.94
CA LEU A 348 22.81 9.16 -5.26
C LEU A 348 23.00 7.81 -5.96
N CYS A 349 22.60 7.73 -7.23
CA CYS A 349 22.92 6.55 -8.03
C CYS A 349 24.45 6.36 -8.05
N PRO A 350 24.96 5.14 -7.80
CA PRO A 350 26.40 4.84 -7.90
C PRO A 350 26.99 5.13 -9.29
N CYS A 351 26.13 5.10 -10.30
CA CYS A 351 26.43 5.34 -11.70
C CYS A 351 26.57 6.83 -12.08
N LEU A 352 26.20 7.75 -11.18
CA LEU A 352 26.25 9.18 -11.45
C LEU A 352 27.69 9.67 -11.31
N ASP A 353 28.31 9.97 -12.45
CA ASP A 353 29.16 11.16 -12.52
C ASP A 353 28.24 12.38 -12.22
N PRO A 354 28.58 13.30 -11.30
CA PRO A 354 27.77 14.49 -11.01
C PRO A 354 27.38 15.32 -12.25
N MET A 355 28.04 15.12 -13.39
CA MET A 355 27.74 15.79 -14.66
C MET A 355 26.82 15.01 -15.61
N SER A 356 26.58 13.70 -15.40
CA SER A 356 25.70 12.91 -16.26
C SER A 356 24.37 12.64 -15.57
N SER A 357 23.25 12.93 -16.22
CA SER A 357 21.96 12.44 -15.73
C SER A 357 21.92 10.95 -16.03
N CYS A 358 22.12 10.08 -15.04
CA CYS A 358 21.91 8.66 -15.29
C CYS A 358 20.47 8.43 -15.74
N CYS A 359 20.35 8.01 -17.00
CA CYS A 359 19.09 7.67 -17.65
C CYS A 359 18.64 6.23 -17.34
N SER A 360 19.54 5.39 -16.82
CA SER A 360 19.20 4.00 -16.49
C SER A 360 18.14 3.97 -15.40
N ILE A 361 16.94 3.57 -15.82
CA ILE A 361 15.72 3.47 -15.05
C ILE A 361 15.93 2.57 -13.81
N TYR A 362 16.90 1.65 -13.90
CA TYR A 362 17.20 0.59 -12.94
C TYR A 362 17.97 1.02 -11.70
N HIS A 363 18.73 2.12 -11.75
CA HIS A 363 19.61 2.49 -10.63
C HIS A 363 19.11 3.67 -9.76
N ALA A 364 17.99 4.29 -10.14
CA ALA A 364 17.56 5.59 -9.59
C ALA A 364 16.32 5.55 -8.68
N ALA A 365 15.67 4.40 -8.51
CA ALA A 365 14.50 4.26 -7.66
C ALA A 365 14.73 3.18 -6.60
N PRO A 366 15.37 3.52 -5.47
CA PRO A 366 15.74 2.56 -4.45
C PRO A 366 14.59 2.27 -3.48
N TRP A 367 13.41 2.85 -3.63
CA TRP A 367 12.38 2.84 -2.58
C TRP A 367 11.00 2.48 -3.13
N TYR A 368 10.22 1.73 -2.35
CA TYR A 368 8.83 1.38 -2.65
C TYR A 368 8.03 1.07 -1.38
N GLY A 369 6.71 1.02 -1.50
CA GLY A 369 5.80 0.66 -0.42
C GLY A 369 5.78 1.72 0.68
N LEU A 370 5.38 2.94 0.36
CA LEU A 370 5.26 4.01 1.36
C LEU A 370 4.09 3.73 2.30
N CYS A 371 4.36 3.78 3.59
CA CYS A 371 3.36 3.83 4.65
C CYS A 371 3.67 5.02 5.57
N VAL A 372 2.63 5.63 6.14
CA VAL A 372 2.74 6.70 7.13
C VAL A 372 1.91 6.30 8.33
N GLY A 373 2.47 6.46 9.53
CA GLY A 373 1.77 6.10 10.76
C GLY A 373 0.61 7.06 11.01
N ASP A 374 -0.42 6.61 11.73
CA ASP A 374 -1.65 7.37 12.01
C ASP A 374 -1.41 8.78 12.57
N SER A 375 -0.25 9.01 13.20
CA SER A 375 0.12 10.31 13.76
C SER A 375 0.64 11.33 12.74
N GLY A 376 1.04 10.87 11.56
CA GLY A 376 1.74 11.66 10.54
C GLY A 376 3.17 12.03 10.93
N ARG A 377 3.73 11.47 12.01
CA ARG A 377 5.07 11.84 12.50
C ARG A 377 6.18 10.92 12.03
N ARG A 378 5.87 9.73 11.55
CA ARG A 378 6.85 8.85 10.90
C ARG A 378 6.26 8.22 9.67
N CYS A 379 7.15 7.93 8.73
CA CYS A 379 6.87 7.08 7.60
C CYS A 379 7.83 5.88 7.60
N MET A 380 7.40 4.83 6.92
CA MET A 380 8.18 3.64 6.65
C MET A 380 8.04 3.29 5.17
N TRP A 381 9.12 2.81 4.57
CA TRP A 381 9.16 2.31 3.21
C TRP A 381 10.17 1.17 3.12
N ILE A 382 10.26 0.52 1.97
CA ILE A 382 11.23 -0.53 1.73
C ILE A 382 12.31 0.03 0.82
N SER A 383 13.56 -0.10 1.26
CA SER A 383 14.70 0.11 0.37
C SER A 383 14.98 -1.16 -0.40
N THR A 384 15.21 -1.00 -1.70
CA THR A 384 15.55 -2.06 -2.62
C THR A 384 16.91 -2.63 -2.30
N ALA A 385 17.12 -3.81 -2.85
CA ALA A 385 18.44 -4.37 -2.90
C ALA A 385 19.40 -3.42 -3.62
N ARG A 386 20.55 -3.14 -3.01
CA ARG A 386 21.66 -2.50 -3.70
C ARG A 386 22.49 -3.61 -4.35
N VAL A 387 22.64 -3.54 -5.66
CA VAL A 387 23.64 -4.30 -6.41
C VAL A 387 24.77 -3.33 -6.72
N SER A 388 25.75 -3.22 -5.82
CA SER A 388 26.98 -2.47 -6.09
C SER A 388 28.07 -3.46 -6.45
N GLY A 389 28.20 -3.78 -7.74
CA GLY A 389 29.13 -4.81 -8.20
C GLY A 389 28.67 -6.21 -7.83
N LYS A 390 29.50 -6.97 -7.11
CA LYS A 390 29.24 -8.39 -6.74
C LYS A 390 28.38 -8.56 -5.48
N ASP A 391 28.15 -7.51 -4.70
CA ASP A 391 27.47 -7.62 -3.41
C ASP A 391 26.00 -7.25 -3.55
N TYR A 392 25.12 -8.26 -3.47
CA TYR A 392 23.68 -8.09 -3.33
C TYR A 392 23.35 -7.78 -1.86
N SER A 393 22.87 -6.58 -1.58
CA SER A 393 22.26 -6.27 -0.29
C SER A 393 20.76 -6.60 -0.37
N PRO A 394 20.17 -7.40 0.53
CA PRO A 394 18.74 -7.68 0.49
C PRO A 394 17.90 -6.42 0.79
N PRO A 395 16.64 -6.34 0.31
CA PRO A 395 15.75 -5.24 0.69
C PRO A 395 15.56 -5.18 2.21
N CYS A 396 15.37 -3.97 2.73
CA CYS A 396 15.19 -3.72 4.16
C CYS A 396 14.12 -2.65 4.39
N PHE A 397 13.49 -2.65 5.57
CA PHE A 397 12.64 -1.52 5.94
C PHE A 397 13.50 -0.31 6.25
N VAL A 398 12.98 0.84 5.88
CA VAL A 398 13.56 2.14 6.16
C VAL A 398 12.47 3.00 6.76
N SER A 399 12.82 3.77 7.78
CA SER A 399 11.88 4.65 8.47
C SER A 399 12.51 6.01 8.72
N ALA A 400 11.70 7.06 8.71
CA ALA A 400 12.15 8.41 9.03
C ALA A 400 11.08 9.16 9.82
N ARG A 401 11.54 10.14 10.59
CA ARG A 401 10.64 11.10 11.25
C ARG A 401 10.22 12.18 10.25
N LEU A 402 8.92 12.39 10.13
CA LEU A 402 8.36 13.47 9.35
C LEU A 402 8.42 14.78 10.15
N PRO A 403 8.71 15.92 9.49
CA PRO A 403 8.74 17.22 10.15
C PRO A 403 7.36 17.56 10.68
N SER A 404 7.31 18.19 11.86
CA SER A 404 6.06 18.72 12.38
C SER A 404 5.58 19.85 11.47
N PRO A 405 4.29 19.89 11.09
CA PRO A 405 3.73 20.99 10.30
C PRO A 405 3.88 22.37 10.97
N LEU A 406 4.08 22.39 12.29
CA LEU A 406 4.23 23.60 13.10
C LEU A 406 5.68 23.91 13.48
N GLY A 407 6.62 23.01 13.18
CA GLY A 407 8.01 23.15 13.58
C GLY A 407 8.83 23.93 12.57
N GLU A 408 9.93 24.53 13.02
CA GLU A 408 10.96 24.97 12.10
C GLU A 408 11.48 23.76 11.30
N PRO A 409 11.78 23.93 10.00
CA PRO A 409 12.33 22.85 9.19
C PRO A 409 13.66 22.40 9.80
N SER A 410 13.70 21.19 10.35
CA SER A 410 14.94 20.60 10.82
C SER A 410 15.82 20.21 9.62
N ASP A 411 17.13 20.39 9.75
CA ASP A 411 18.11 19.94 8.77
C ASP A 411 18.08 18.40 8.65
N HIS A 412 17.29 17.91 7.69
CA HIS A 412 17.10 16.52 7.29
C HIS A 412 16.56 15.54 8.35
N ALA A 413 15.62 14.70 7.96
CA ALA A 413 15.16 13.62 8.83
C ALA A 413 16.23 12.53 8.93
N GLU A 414 16.50 12.09 10.15
CA GLU A 414 17.32 10.90 10.39
C GLU A 414 16.59 9.66 9.87
N VAL A 415 17.28 8.90 9.02
CA VAL A 415 16.76 7.72 8.34
C VAL A 415 17.34 6.47 9.01
N ILE A 416 16.46 5.56 9.42
CA ILE A 416 16.81 4.31 10.10
C ILE A 416 16.53 3.12 9.20
N SER A 417 17.53 2.28 8.96
CA SER A 417 17.38 1.01 8.25
C SER A 417 17.20 -0.15 9.22
N TRP A 418 16.30 -1.07 8.88
CA TRP A 418 15.94 -2.22 9.68
C TRP A 418 16.36 -3.48 8.91
N PRO A 419 17.52 -4.07 9.24
CA PRO A 419 17.93 -5.29 8.58
C PRO A 419 16.97 -6.41 8.96
N MET A 420 16.37 -7.06 7.95
CA MET A 420 15.64 -8.31 8.14
C MET A 420 16.59 -9.47 7.89
N ASN A 421 16.47 -10.55 8.67
CA ASN A 421 17.24 -11.77 8.41
C ASN A 421 16.61 -12.51 7.22
N PRO A 422 17.22 -12.49 6.03
CA PRO A 422 16.61 -13.06 4.83
C PRO A 422 16.46 -14.58 4.87
N LYS A 423 17.25 -15.26 5.72
CA LYS A 423 17.26 -16.73 5.79
C LYS A 423 16.02 -17.30 6.47
N ASN A 424 15.53 -16.60 7.50
CA ASN A 424 14.43 -17.08 8.34
C ASN A 424 13.18 -16.18 8.26
N GLY A 425 13.32 -14.96 7.75
CA GLY A 425 12.24 -13.99 7.65
C GLY A 425 11.52 -14.01 6.29
N LEU A 426 10.48 -13.19 6.20
CA LEU A 426 9.75 -12.94 4.97
C LEU A 426 10.63 -12.34 3.87
N ALA A 427 10.42 -12.76 2.62
CA ALA A 427 11.14 -12.21 1.46
C ALA A 427 10.62 -10.81 1.09
N LEU A 428 11.32 -9.75 1.53
CA LEU A 428 10.95 -8.37 1.19
C LEU A 428 11.14 -8.03 -0.29
N TRP A 429 11.91 -8.81 -1.05
CA TRP A 429 11.97 -8.66 -2.50
C TRP A 429 10.73 -9.22 -3.21
N ALA A 430 9.87 -9.97 -2.50
CA ALA A 430 8.74 -10.69 -3.06
C ALA A 430 7.44 -9.86 -3.10
N LEU A 431 7.51 -8.62 -3.60
CA LEU A 431 6.35 -7.72 -3.72
C LEU A 431 5.54 -7.57 -2.42
N PRO A 432 6.18 -7.11 -1.33
CA PRO A 432 5.53 -7.07 -0.04
C PRO A 432 4.42 -6.01 -0.01
N ARG A 433 3.30 -6.38 0.62
CA ARG A 433 2.31 -5.46 1.17
C ARG A 433 2.62 -5.33 2.65
N PHE A 434 2.61 -4.13 3.19
CA PHE A 434 2.79 -3.96 4.63
C PHE A 434 2.01 -2.78 5.16
N ASP A 435 1.85 -2.79 6.48
CA ASP A 435 1.26 -1.72 7.25
C ASP A 435 1.98 -1.63 8.61
N PHE A 436 1.96 -0.46 9.24
CA PHE A 436 2.63 -0.30 10.53
C PHE A 436 1.84 0.59 11.49
N ASN A 437 1.74 0.14 12.74
CA ASN A 437 1.20 0.94 13.83
C ASN A 437 2.37 1.61 14.56
N GLU A 438 2.56 2.90 14.29
CA GLU A 438 3.67 3.69 14.84
C GLU A 438 3.67 3.77 16.37
N ALA A 439 2.49 3.92 16.97
CA ALA A 439 2.32 4.12 18.39
C ALA A 439 2.73 2.87 19.19
N PHE A 440 2.31 1.70 18.72
CA PHE A 440 2.72 0.45 19.33
C PHE A 440 4.00 -0.12 18.75
N GLY A 441 4.54 0.37 17.64
CA GLY A 441 5.73 -0.22 17.05
C GLY A 441 5.48 -1.65 16.56
N ILE A 442 4.38 -1.83 15.83
CA ILE A 442 4.00 -3.10 15.20
C ILE A 442 4.10 -2.91 13.70
N THR A 443 4.72 -3.86 13.00
CA THR A 443 4.74 -3.89 11.54
C THR A 443 4.19 -5.24 11.08
N VAL A 444 3.27 -5.24 10.13
CA VAL A 444 2.74 -6.46 9.53
C VAL A 444 3.06 -6.46 8.05
N VAL A 445 3.59 -7.57 7.56
CA VAL A 445 4.12 -7.69 6.20
C VAL A 445 3.61 -8.98 5.59
N GLY A 446 3.09 -8.90 4.38
CA GLY A 446 2.64 -10.03 3.57
C GLY A 446 3.27 -9.98 2.19
N ASN A 447 3.41 -11.09 1.49
CA ASN A 447 4.03 -11.09 0.16
C ASN A 447 3.33 -11.99 -0.86
N CYS A 448 3.85 -11.98 -2.10
CA CYS A 448 3.26 -12.76 -3.20
C CYS A 448 3.39 -14.28 -3.03
N PHE A 449 4.20 -14.79 -2.10
CA PHE A 449 4.28 -16.21 -1.75
C PHE A 449 3.29 -16.64 -0.67
N GLY A 450 2.47 -15.71 -0.16
CA GLY A 450 1.55 -15.98 0.94
C GLY A 450 2.23 -16.02 2.31
N GLU A 451 3.47 -15.53 2.42
CA GLU A 451 4.13 -15.36 3.72
C GLU A 451 3.52 -14.13 4.40
N LEU A 452 3.15 -14.26 5.67
CA LEU A 452 2.63 -13.17 6.49
C LEU A 452 3.41 -13.14 7.81
N GLU A 453 4.14 -12.06 8.07
CA GLU A 453 4.94 -11.89 9.27
C GLU A 453 4.53 -10.64 10.04
N PHE A 454 4.51 -10.78 11.37
CA PHE A 454 4.16 -9.72 12.30
C PHE A 454 5.37 -9.45 13.17
N TYR A 455 5.87 -8.22 13.11
CA TYR A 455 7.02 -7.76 13.87
C TYR A 455 6.55 -6.88 15.02
N ASP A 456 6.99 -7.24 16.23
CA ASP A 456 6.73 -6.51 17.45
C ASP A 456 8.04 -5.97 18.03
N LEU A 457 8.13 -4.65 18.19
CA LEU A 457 9.29 -3.99 18.76
C LEU A 457 9.41 -4.12 20.29
N ASP A 458 8.41 -4.63 21.01
CA ASP A 458 8.47 -4.68 22.48
C ASP A 458 7.68 -5.86 23.07
N GLU A 459 8.00 -6.35 24.28
CA GLU A 459 7.37 -7.55 24.84
C GLU A 459 6.00 -7.28 25.49
N HIS A 460 5.66 -6.01 25.76
CA HIS A 460 4.49 -5.63 26.56
C HIS A 460 3.24 -5.28 25.71
N LEU A 461 3.10 -5.86 24.52
CA LEU A 461 1.96 -5.57 23.66
C LEU A 461 0.64 -6.14 24.18
N LEU A 462 0.64 -7.37 24.69
CA LEU A 462 -0.58 -8.10 25.07
C LEU A 462 -1.53 -7.26 25.96
N PRO A 463 -1.10 -6.66 27.09
CA PRO A 463 -2.00 -5.86 27.91
C PRO A 463 -2.54 -4.60 27.20
N CYS A 464 -1.82 -4.08 26.20
CA CYS A 464 -2.22 -2.91 25.43
C CYS A 464 -3.28 -3.23 24.36
N LEU A 465 -3.38 -4.49 23.90
CA LEU A 465 -4.37 -4.87 22.87
C LEU A 465 -5.82 -4.67 23.35
N TRP A 466 -6.06 -4.65 24.66
CA TRP A 466 -7.37 -4.35 25.26
C TRP A 466 -7.80 -2.90 25.12
N LEU A 467 -6.92 -2.00 24.68
CA LEU A 467 -7.25 -0.61 24.35
C LEU A 467 -8.06 -0.47 23.07
N SER A 468 -7.86 -1.42 22.17
CA SER A 468 -8.49 -1.44 20.86
C SER A 468 -10.00 -1.60 21.03
N ARG A 469 -10.78 -0.83 20.28
CA ARG A 469 -12.22 -1.04 20.25
C ARG A 469 -12.49 -2.39 19.58
N HIS A 470 -13.57 -3.04 19.99
CA HIS A 470 -14.07 -4.16 19.20
C HIS A 470 -14.46 -3.62 17.81
N PRO A 471 -13.96 -4.20 16.72
CA PRO A 471 -14.16 -3.70 15.36
C PRO A 471 -15.56 -4.08 14.85
N PHE A 472 -16.32 -4.82 15.65
CA PHE A 472 -17.56 -5.46 15.25
C PHE A 472 -18.68 -4.44 15.08
N TRP A 473 -19.48 -4.61 14.03
CA TRP A 473 -20.61 -3.77 13.71
C TRP A 473 -21.69 -3.84 14.79
N ARG A 474 -21.87 -2.76 15.56
CA ARG A 474 -22.88 -2.57 16.59
C ARG A 474 -24.05 -1.80 16.01
N SER A 475 -24.96 -2.50 15.37
CA SER A 475 -26.24 -1.96 14.90
C SER A 475 -27.39 -2.68 15.59
N GLU A 476 -28.43 -1.95 15.96
CA GLU A 476 -29.68 -2.53 16.46
C GLU A 476 -30.35 -3.43 15.41
N HIS A 477 -30.09 -3.17 14.12
CA HIS A 477 -30.53 -4.00 13.01
C HIS A 477 -29.44 -5.00 12.64
N GLN A 478 -29.77 -6.29 12.68
CA GLN A 478 -28.92 -7.36 12.15
C GLN A 478 -28.74 -7.16 10.64
N LEU A 479 -27.48 -7.20 10.19
CA LEU A 479 -27.18 -7.23 8.76
C LEU A 479 -27.58 -8.58 8.21
N THR A 480 -28.19 -8.60 7.03
CA THR A 480 -28.76 -9.84 6.45
C THR A 480 -27.88 -10.45 5.37
N LYS A 481 -26.96 -9.68 4.78
CA LYS A 481 -26.14 -10.13 3.64
C LYS A 481 -24.76 -10.58 4.09
N VAL A 482 -24.69 -11.77 4.68
CA VAL A 482 -23.41 -12.43 5.03
C VAL A 482 -22.64 -12.72 3.74
N LEU A 483 -21.33 -12.46 3.72
CA LEU A 483 -20.46 -12.90 2.62
C LEU A 483 -20.26 -14.42 2.66
N SER A 484 -19.96 -15.00 1.49
CA SER A 484 -19.84 -16.46 1.35
C SER A 484 -18.72 -17.04 2.21
N SER A 485 -19.01 -18.09 2.98
CA SER A 485 -18.01 -18.90 3.68
C SER A 485 -17.47 -20.05 2.82
N SER A 486 -17.96 -20.21 1.59
CA SER A 486 -17.50 -21.21 0.62
C SER A 486 -16.87 -20.56 -0.61
N PRO A 487 -15.89 -21.22 -1.27
CA PRO A 487 -15.27 -20.71 -2.49
C PRO A 487 -16.30 -20.28 -3.53
N LEU A 488 -16.05 -19.09 -4.11
CA LEU A 488 -16.83 -18.54 -5.21
C LEU A 488 -16.01 -18.69 -6.49
N THR A 489 -16.69 -18.98 -7.60
CA THR A 489 -16.06 -18.84 -8.92
C THR A 489 -15.73 -17.38 -9.14
N LEU A 490 -14.47 -17.09 -9.41
CA LEU A 490 -14.05 -15.73 -9.72
C LEU A 490 -14.55 -15.33 -11.11
N ASP A 491 -14.94 -14.07 -11.25
CA ASP A 491 -15.26 -13.44 -12.53
C ASP A 491 -13.98 -13.12 -13.33
N VAL A 492 -13.13 -14.13 -13.54
CA VAL A 492 -11.80 -13.97 -14.15
C VAL A 492 -11.71 -14.87 -15.37
N LEU A 493 -11.47 -14.26 -16.55
CA LEU A 493 -11.23 -15.02 -17.79
C LEU A 493 -10.00 -15.93 -17.65
N PRO A 494 -10.02 -17.14 -18.24
CA PRO A 494 -8.91 -18.08 -18.21
C PRO A 494 -7.62 -17.43 -18.71
N GLN A 495 -6.46 -17.86 -18.19
CA GLN A 495 -5.16 -17.28 -18.52
C GLN A 495 -4.25 -18.31 -19.20
N PRO A 496 -3.42 -17.89 -20.19
CA PRO A 496 -2.65 -18.82 -21.00
C PRO A 496 -1.57 -19.51 -20.19
N VAL A 497 -1.52 -20.83 -20.24
CA VAL A 497 -0.56 -21.65 -19.49
C VAL A 497 0.71 -21.88 -20.31
N ALA A 498 1.88 -21.55 -19.76
CA ALA A 498 3.17 -21.70 -20.47
C ALA A 498 3.48 -23.15 -20.90
N SER A 499 2.97 -24.15 -20.16
CA SER A 499 3.28 -25.57 -20.39
C SER A 499 2.38 -26.29 -21.39
N SER A 500 1.40 -25.62 -22.00
CA SER A 500 0.51 -26.25 -22.97
C SER A 500 0.17 -25.30 -24.12
N PRO A 501 0.95 -25.31 -25.22
CA PRO A 501 0.63 -24.56 -26.44
C PRO A 501 -0.76 -24.89 -26.97
N GLU A 502 -1.23 -26.13 -26.77
CA GLU A 502 -2.56 -26.59 -27.17
C GLU A 502 -3.70 -25.88 -26.42
N SER A 503 -3.46 -25.44 -25.18
CA SER A 503 -4.44 -24.67 -24.39
C SER A 503 -4.45 -23.17 -24.67
N LEU A 504 -3.43 -22.68 -25.39
CA LEU A 504 -3.23 -21.26 -25.64
C LEU A 504 -4.41 -20.63 -26.42
N PRO A 505 -4.97 -21.26 -27.47
CA PRO A 505 -6.13 -20.72 -28.18
C PRO A 505 -7.34 -20.52 -27.27
N ASP A 506 -7.67 -21.50 -26.41
CA ASP A 506 -8.79 -21.41 -25.48
C ASP A 506 -8.57 -20.32 -24.44
N CYS A 507 -7.36 -20.23 -23.91
CA CYS A 507 -7.01 -19.25 -22.89
C CYS A 507 -6.86 -17.83 -23.44
N THR A 508 -6.55 -17.67 -24.73
CA THR A 508 -6.40 -16.36 -25.40
C THR A 508 -7.60 -16.00 -26.26
N ALA A 509 -8.67 -16.81 -26.28
CA ALA A 509 -9.89 -16.53 -27.04
C ALA A 509 -10.58 -15.20 -26.64
N HIS A 510 -10.28 -14.70 -25.44
CA HIS A 510 -10.75 -13.41 -24.95
C HIS A 510 -9.82 -12.25 -25.30
N TRP A 511 -8.63 -12.54 -25.84
CA TRP A 511 -7.74 -11.55 -26.44
C TRP A 511 -8.28 -11.17 -27.82
N SER A 512 -7.90 -10.01 -28.34
CA SER A 512 -8.27 -9.58 -29.70
C SER A 512 -9.78 -9.42 -29.99
N GLN A 513 -10.60 -9.13 -28.97
CA GLN A 513 -12.05 -8.96 -29.16
C GLN A 513 -12.45 -7.63 -29.79
N ASP A 514 -11.53 -6.66 -29.87
CA ASP A 514 -11.88 -5.32 -30.30
C ASP A 514 -11.98 -5.20 -31.83
N PRO A 515 -13.14 -4.82 -32.40
CA PRO A 515 -13.30 -4.66 -33.83
C PRO A 515 -12.41 -3.54 -34.42
N VAL A 516 -12.03 -2.53 -33.64
CA VAL A 516 -11.12 -1.45 -34.08
C VAL A 516 -9.74 -2.01 -34.43
N VAL A 517 -9.37 -3.09 -33.77
CA VAL A 517 -8.04 -3.68 -33.86
C VAL A 517 -7.93 -4.65 -35.05
N LYS A 518 -9.04 -5.30 -35.44
CA LYS A 518 -9.07 -6.29 -36.53
C LYS A 518 -8.69 -5.72 -37.91
N THR A 519 -8.64 -4.41 -38.07
CA THR A 519 -8.23 -3.75 -39.32
C THR A 519 -6.72 -3.53 -39.42
N LEU A 520 -5.96 -3.75 -38.35
CA LEU A 520 -4.51 -3.60 -38.35
C LEU A 520 -3.83 -4.84 -38.97
N PRO A 521 -2.70 -4.68 -39.69
CA PRO A 521 -2.02 -5.77 -40.39
C PRO A 521 -1.18 -6.66 -39.47
N TRP A 522 -1.56 -6.81 -38.19
CA TRP A 522 -0.78 -7.54 -37.19
C TRP A 522 -1.40 -8.92 -36.93
N GLU A 523 -0.61 -9.84 -36.38
CA GLU A 523 -1.04 -11.19 -36.10
C GLU A 523 -1.92 -11.25 -34.83
N GLY A 524 -3.03 -11.98 -34.92
CA GLY A 524 -3.87 -12.36 -33.79
C GLY A 524 -3.71 -13.82 -33.36
N ASP A 525 -2.78 -14.56 -33.99
CA ASP A 525 -2.52 -15.96 -33.68
C ASP A 525 -1.47 -16.08 -32.58
N TRP A 526 -1.92 -16.04 -31.33
CA TRP A 526 -1.04 -16.00 -30.17
C TRP A 526 -0.11 -17.21 -30.02
N THR A 527 -0.29 -18.29 -30.80
CA THR A 527 0.60 -19.47 -30.76
C THR A 527 2.03 -19.14 -31.19
N ASN A 528 2.25 -18.09 -31.98
CA ASN A 528 3.60 -17.69 -32.41
C ASN A 528 4.22 -16.60 -31.51
N TYR A 529 3.46 -16.05 -30.55
CA TYR A 529 3.95 -15.08 -29.58
C TYR A 529 4.56 -15.77 -28.37
N LYS A 530 5.88 -15.96 -28.38
CA LYS A 530 6.64 -16.68 -27.33
C LYS A 530 6.39 -16.10 -25.93
N SER A 531 6.19 -14.78 -25.84
CA SER A 531 6.01 -14.05 -24.60
C SER A 531 4.56 -14.00 -24.10
N ALA A 532 3.60 -14.71 -24.72
CA ALA A 532 2.18 -14.67 -24.34
C ALA A 532 1.95 -14.95 -22.85
N HIS A 533 2.67 -15.92 -22.30
CA HIS A 533 2.61 -16.31 -20.90
C HIS A 533 3.05 -15.20 -19.91
N LEU A 534 3.77 -14.16 -20.36
CA LEU A 534 4.17 -13.01 -19.52
C LEU A 534 3.05 -11.95 -19.35
N TRP A 535 1.84 -12.22 -19.83
CA TRP A 535 0.70 -11.30 -19.80
C TRP A 535 -0.48 -11.81 -18.96
N GLN A 536 -0.20 -12.63 -17.96
CA GLN A 536 -1.18 -13.22 -17.07
C GLN A 536 -1.64 -12.23 -15.98
N GLY A 537 -0.85 -11.19 -15.66
CA GLY A 537 -1.11 -10.32 -14.51
C GLY A 537 -0.63 -10.94 -13.20
N MET A 538 0.24 -11.94 -13.30
CA MET A 538 0.91 -12.58 -12.19
C MET A 538 2.06 -11.70 -11.69
N PRO A 539 2.32 -11.64 -10.38
CA PRO A 539 3.52 -11.02 -9.81
C PRO A 539 4.77 -11.11 -10.71
N CYS A 540 5.28 -9.94 -11.10
CA CYS A 540 6.50 -9.71 -11.91
C CYS A 540 6.42 -10.02 -13.41
N ASP A 541 5.29 -10.47 -13.93
CA ASP A 541 5.04 -10.52 -15.38
C ASP A 541 4.76 -9.12 -15.95
N TYR A 542 4.69 -8.99 -17.28
CA TYR A 542 4.47 -7.69 -17.92
C TYR A 542 3.12 -7.10 -17.54
N ALA A 543 2.04 -7.87 -17.60
CA ALA A 543 0.70 -7.39 -17.25
C ALA A 543 0.62 -6.87 -15.79
N TRP A 544 1.29 -7.54 -14.84
CA TRP A 544 1.40 -7.09 -13.46
C TRP A 544 2.20 -5.79 -13.35
N ILE A 545 3.36 -5.73 -14.02
CA ILE A 545 4.15 -4.49 -14.08
C ILE A 545 3.25 -3.39 -14.64
N PHE A 546 2.48 -3.63 -15.70
CA PHE A 546 1.62 -2.61 -16.28
C PHE A 546 0.58 -2.08 -15.31
N ARG A 547 -0.15 -3.00 -14.66
CA ARG A 547 -1.16 -2.67 -13.66
C ARG A 547 -0.56 -1.82 -12.54
N GLU A 548 0.58 -2.24 -12.01
CA GLU A 548 1.24 -1.56 -10.89
C GLU A 548 2.00 -0.30 -11.31
N ALA A 549 2.64 -0.29 -12.48
CA ALA A 549 3.58 0.73 -12.93
C ALA A 549 2.88 1.95 -13.52
N PHE A 550 1.86 1.75 -14.32
CA PHE A 550 1.26 2.88 -15.02
C PHE A 550 0.07 3.47 -14.27
N GLY A 551 -0.35 2.81 -13.18
CA GLY A 551 -1.64 3.12 -12.58
C GLY A 551 -2.69 3.07 -13.69
N PHE A 552 -2.74 1.98 -14.44
CA PHE A 552 -3.91 1.67 -15.24
C PHE A 552 -4.59 0.50 -14.55
N PRO A 553 -5.49 0.81 -13.61
CA PRO A 553 -6.40 -0.15 -13.05
C PRO A 553 -7.10 -0.99 -14.09
N GLY A 554 -7.29 -2.24 -13.73
CA GLY A 554 -7.98 -3.20 -14.56
C GLY A 554 -7.04 -4.07 -15.35
N ARG A 555 -7.65 -5.03 -16.00
CA ARG A 555 -6.96 -6.10 -16.69
C ARG A 555 -6.21 -5.58 -17.91
N VAL A 556 -4.97 -6.04 -18.03
CA VAL A 556 -4.17 -5.88 -19.25
C VAL A 556 -4.59 -6.97 -20.21
N ILE A 557 -5.16 -6.58 -21.35
CA ILE A 557 -5.73 -7.51 -22.33
C ILE A 557 -4.95 -7.35 -23.64
N PRO A 558 -4.02 -8.26 -23.95
CA PRO A 558 -3.38 -8.33 -25.26
C PRO A 558 -4.39 -8.32 -26.41
N GLN A 559 -4.05 -7.60 -27.47
CA GLN A 559 -4.94 -7.34 -28.59
C GLN A 559 -4.35 -7.85 -29.90
N LEU A 560 -3.11 -7.54 -30.24
CA LEU A 560 -2.37 -8.07 -31.39
C LEU A 560 -0.88 -8.07 -31.08
N TYR A 561 -0.09 -8.81 -31.84
CA TYR A 561 1.37 -8.64 -31.85
C TYR A 561 1.88 -8.65 -33.29
N GLY A 562 3.04 -8.06 -33.53
CA GLY A 562 3.66 -8.04 -34.86
C GLY A 562 5.15 -7.87 -34.79
N GLN A 563 5.84 -8.33 -35.83
CA GLN A 563 7.23 -7.99 -36.09
C GLN A 563 7.27 -6.82 -37.06
N ARG A 564 8.12 -5.82 -36.78
CA ARG A 564 8.31 -4.68 -37.67
C ARG A 564 9.02 -5.08 -38.95
N CYS A 565 9.98 -6.00 -38.84
CA CYS A 565 10.73 -6.57 -39.94
C CYS A 565 10.87 -8.08 -39.68
N PRO A 566 10.74 -8.96 -40.70
CA PRO A 566 10.96 -10.40 -40.54
C PRO A 566 12.34 -10.77 -39.95
N ASP A 567 13.31 -9.86 -40.11
CA ASP A 567 14.69 -10.03 -39.63
C ASP A 567 14.92 -9.49 -38.20
N GLU A 568 13.97 -8.74 -37.64
CA GLU A 568 14.08 -8.22 -36.26
C GLU A 568 13.47 -9.22 -35.28
N PRO A 569 14.22 -9.66 -34.25
CA PRO A 569 13.68 -10.55 -33.22
C PRO A 569 12.65 -9.84 -32.32
N GLU A 570 12.63 -8.51 -32.32
CA GLU A 570 11.80 -7.68 -31.45
C GLU A 570 10.32 -7.77 -31.84
N GLN A 571 9.50 -8.20 -30.88
CA GLN A 571 8.05 -8.26 -31.05
C GLN A 571 7.43 -6.98 -30.49
N THR A 572 6.52 -6.39 -31.28
CA THR A 572 5.68 -5.28 -30.82
C THR A 572 4.35 -5.86 -30.36
N LEU A 573 3.93 -5.54 -29.14
CA LEU A 573 2.64 -5.95 -28.61
C LEU A 573 1.67 -4.76 -28.55
N PHE A 574 0.49 -4.94 -29.14
CA PHE A 574 -0.68 -4.12 -28.89
C PHE A 574 -1.50 -4.73 -27.76
N PHE A 575 -1.85 -3.95 -26.75
CA PHE A 575 -2.73 -4.39 -25.68
C PHE A 575 -3.59 -3.24 -25.19
N ARG A 576 -4.63 -3.55 -24.42
CA ARG A 576 -5.50 -2.54 -23.80
C ARG A 576 -5.59 -2.71 -22.30
N VAL A 577 -5.84 -1.61 -21.61
CA VAL A 577 -6.22 -1.61 -20.19
C VAL A 577 -7.47 -0.73 -20.06
N GLY A 578 -8.59 -1.35 -19.69
CA GLY A 578 -9.90 -0.70 -19.80
C GLY A 578 -10.19 -0.26 -21.25
N ASN A 579 -10.49 1.02 -21.43
CA ASN A 579 -10.80 1.64 -22.73
C ASN A 579 -9.59 2.33 -23.40
N ARG A 580 -8.38 1.88 -23.09
CA ARG A 580 -7.14 2.52 -23.54
C ARG A 580 -6.21 1.52 -24.17
N TYR A 581 -5.57 1.91 -25.27
CA TYR A 581 -4.59 1.05 -25.93
C TYR A 581 -3.17 1.53 -25.72
N PHE A 582 -2.30 0.54 -25.76
CA PHE A 582 -0.89 0.68 -25.54
C PHE A 582 -0.14 -0.18 -26.55
N VAL A 583 1.05 0.28 -26.89
CA VAL A 583 2.03 -0.44 -27.68
C VAL A 583 3.25 -0.63 -26.80
N LEU A 584 3.63 -1.88 -26.56
CA LEU A 584 4.94 -2.24 -26.01
C LEU A 584 5.84 -2.66 -27.18
N ARG A 585 7.05 -2.11 -27.19
CA ARG A 585 8.15 -2.66 -27.99
C ARG A 585 9.09 -3.40 -27.07
N GLU A 586 9.24 -4.70 -27.28
CA GLU A 586 10.22 -5.51 -26.55
C GLU A 586 11.62 -5.21 -27.11
N ASP A 587 12.16 -4.03 -26.79
CA ASP A 587 13.56 -3.65 -27.00
C ASP A 587 14.32 -3.61 -25.66
N GLU A 588 15.62 -3.29 -25.66
CA GLU A 588 16.46 -3.22 -24.44
C GLU A 588 15.90 -2.25 -23.37
N GLU A 589 15.15 -1.22 -23.77
CA GLU A 589 14.57 -0.23 -22.86
C GLU A 589 13.09 -0.47 -22.52
N ASN A 590 12.45 -1.45 -23.18
CA ASN A 590 11.00 -1.64 -23.23
C ASN A 590 10.26 -0.31 -23.49
N GLU A 591 10.30 0.20 -24.73
CA GLU A 591 9.61 1.45 -25.06
C GLU A 591 8.08 1.29 -25.02
N PHE A 592 7.41 2.08 -24.17
CA PHE A 592 5.94 2.13 -24.07
C PHE A 592 5.35 3.37 -24.72
N ARG A 593 4.34 3.16 -25.57
CA ARG A 593 3.56 4.23 -26.20
C ARG A 593 2.06 4.03 -25.91
N PHE A 594 1.35 5.15 -25.75
CA PHE A 594 -0.09 5.20 -25.48
C PHE A 594 -0.84 5.86 -26.64
N TRP A 595 -2.09 5.42 -26.88
CA TRP A 595 -2.98 6.04 -27.85
C TRP A 595 -4.39 6.29 -27.30
N PRO A 596 -4.92 7.54 -27.37
CA PRO A 596 -6.32 7.80 -27.07
C PRO A 596 -7.21 7.38 -28.25
N LEU A 597 -8.33 6.71 -27.94
CA LEU A 597 -9.33 6.21 -28.91
C LEU A 597 -9.98 7.30 -29.78
N VAL A 598 -9.91 8.56 -29.37
CA VAL A 598 -10.78 9.65 -29.87
C VAL A 598 -10.22 10.36 -31.10
N ALA A 599 -8.95 10.15 -31.46
CA ALA A 599 -8.39 10.66 -32.70
C ALA A 599 -8.34 9.51 -33.71
N ASN A 600 -9.21 9.58 -34.74
CA ASN A 600 -9.27 8.74 -35.94
C ASN A 600 -8.22 7.62 -35.94
N ALA A 601 -8.64 6.38 -35.68
CA ALA A 601 -7.78 5.22 -35.90
C ALA A 601 -7.08 5.41 -37.25
N PRO A 602 -5.73 5.30 -37.31
CA PRO A 602 -4.97 5.71 -38.49
C PRO A 602 -5.50 4.94 -39.70
N GLN A 603 -6.23 5.63 -40.57
CA GLN A 603 -6.87 5.01 -41.73
C GLN A 603 -5.86 4.71 -42.85
N GLU A 604 -4.64 5.22 -42.75
CA GLU A 604 -3.60 5.07 -43.76
C GLU A 604 -2.25 4.81 -43.08
N VAL A 605 -1.96 3.54 -42.82
CA VAL A 605 -0.58 3.07 -42.69
C VAL A 605 -0.12 2.80 -44.12
N GLU A 606 0.35 3.84 -44.82
CA GLU A 606 0.92 3.66 -46.16
C GLU A 606 2.10 2.69 -46.10
N GLU A 607 2.12 1.73 -47.04
CA GLU A 607 3.05 0.59 -47.12
C GLU A 607 4.54 0.96 -47.34
N GLU A 608 4.88 2.24 -47.48
CA GLU A 608 6.25 2.67 -47.77
C GLU A 608 7.07 2.94 -46.49
N GLY A 609 7.58 1.86 -45.87
CA GLY A 609 8.91 1.76 -45.21
C GLY A 609 9.30 2.68 -44.04
N ASP A 610 8.59 3.78 -43.81
CA ASP A 610 8.93 4.87 -42.90
C ASP A 610 7.58 5.51 -42.51
N THR A 611 6.96 5.27 -41.38
CA THR A 611 7.40 5.77 -40.08
C THR A 611 6.26 5.59 -39.07
N ILE A 612 6.44 4.74 -38.06
CA ILE A 612 5.64 4.85 -36.82
C ILE A 612 5.91 6.22 -36.12
N SER A 613 6.86 7.03 -36.60
CA SER A 613 7.08 8.41 -36.16
C SER A 613 6.09 9.44 -36.72
N SER A 614 5.23 9.10 -37.70
CA SER A 614 4.13 9.99 -38.13
C SER A 614 2.91 9.94 -37.20
N TRP A 615 2.91 9.01 -36.23
CA TRP A 615 1.83 8.75 -35.29
C TRP A 615 1.81 9.81 -34.17
N GLY A 616 1.41 11.04 -34.51
CA GLY A 616 1.20 12.16 -33.57
C GLY A 616 2.37 12.43 -32.60
N PRO A 617 2.21 13.31 -31.60
CA PRO A 617 3.13 13.36 -30.47
C PRO A 617 2.91 12.12 -29.60
N SER A 618 3.42 10.97 -30.04
CA SER A 618 3.59 9.80 -29.18
C SER A 618 4.64 10.17 -28.13
N SER A 619 4.17 10.70 -26.99
CA SER A 619 5.07 10.99 -25.88
C SER A 619 5.49 9.65 -25.27
N LYS A 620 6.79 9.34 -25.31
CA LYS A 620 7.37 8.31 -24.46
C LYS A 620 6.82 8.52 -23.05
N LEU A 621 6.19 7.48 -22.49
CA LEU A 621 5.84 7.49 -21.07
C LEU A 621 7.13 7.33 -20.25
N SER A 622 8.00 8.34 -20.24
CA SER A 622 9.23 8.33 -19.46
C SER A 622 8.98 8.44 -17.95
N THR A 623 7.73 8.69 -17.56
CA THR A 623 7.23 8.88 -16.19
C THR A 623 6.34 7.73 -15.72
N THR A 624 6.57 6.51 -16.22
CA THR A 624 6.05 5.27 -15.62
C THR A 624 6.38 5.23 -14.12
N ARG A 625 5.51 4.65 -13.25
CA ARG A 625 5.88 4.44 -11.83
C ARG A 625 7.11 3.55 -11.80
N ARG A 626 8.24 4.18 -11.51
CA ARG A 626 9.52 3.52 -11.31
C ARG A 626 9.44 2.47 -10.21
N THR A 627 8.56 2.65 -9.22
CA THR A 627 8.22 1.68 -8.17
C THR A 627 8.02 0.26 -8.70
N ALA A 628 7.23 0.06 -9.77
CA ALA A 628 6.92 -1.28 -10.25
C ALA A 628 8.10 -1.95 -10.96
N PHE A 629 8.88 -1.20 -11.75
CA PHE A 629 10.13 -1.69 -12.32
C PHE A 629 11.14 -2.04 -11.23
N THR A 630 11.28 -1.14 -10.27
CA THR A 630 12.10 -1.34 -9.08
C THR A 630 11.71 -2.61 -8.31
N LEU A 631 10.42 -2.82 -8.08
CA LEU A 631 9.87 -4.01 -7.45
C LEU A 631 10.20 -5.28 -8.24
N ARG A 632 9.98 -5.25 -9.57
CA ARG A 632 10.31 -6.37 -10.46
C ARG A 632 11.80 -6.70 -10.43
N GLN A 633 12.67 -5.69 -10.44
CA GLN A 633 14.12 -5.90 -10.38
C GLN A 633 14.55 -6.47 -9.03
N ALA A 634 14.03 -5.92 -7.93
CA ALA A 634 14.26 -6.47 -6.60
C ALA A 634 13.83 -7.94 -6.53
N TYR A 635 12.67 -8.26 -7.13
CA TYR A 635 12.16 -9.61 -7.21
C TYR A 635 13.07 -10.55 -8.01
N ILE A 636 13.45 -10.18 -9.24
CA ILE A 636 14.32 -11.01 -10.09
C ILE A 636 15.66 -11.25 -9.41
N ALA A 637 16.27 -10.20 -8.85
CA ALA A 637 17.56 -10.31 -8.18
C ALA A 637 17.48 -11.14 -6.90
N GLY A 638 16.46 -10.94 -6.07
CA GLY A 638 16.24 -11.73 -4.85
C GLY A 638 15.95 -13.20 -5.16
N LEU A 639 15.14 -13.44 -6.19
CA LEU A 639 14.85 -14.78 -6.65
C LEU A 639 16.09 -15.49 -7.21
N TYR A 640 16.88 -14.81 -8.03
CA TYR A 640 18.12 -15.35 -8.56
C TYR A 640 19.08 -15.73 -7.42
N GLN A 641 19.20 -14.85 -6.42
CA GLN A 641 20.04 -15.09 -5.25
C GLN A 641 19.61 -16.35 -4.48
N GLU A 642 18.30 -16.52 -4.25
CA GLU A 642 17.75 -17.67 -3.51
C GLU A 642 17.86 -18.98 -4.29
N VAL A 643 17.54 -18.97 -5.59
CA VAL A 643 17.49 -20.19 -6.40
C VAL A 643 18.86 -20.66 -6.87
N PHE A 644 19.74 -19.74 -7.26
CA PHE A 644 20.98 -20.10 -7.97
C PHE A 644 22.24 -19.90 -7.14
N LEU A 645 22.26 -18.94 -6.22
CA LEU A 645 23.48 -18.56 -5.49
C LEU A 645 23.56 -19.09 -4.06
N ASP A 646 22.42 -19.36 -3.39
CA ASP A 646 22.39 -19.94 -2.04
C ASP A 646 21.64 -21.28 -2.00
N PRO A 647 22.26 -22.39 -2.45
CA PRO A 647 21.61 -23.71 -2.52
C PRO A 647 21.22 -24.32 -1.15
N CYS A 648 21.59 -23.66 -0.05
CA CYS A 648 21.17 -24.03 1.31
C CYS A 648 19.88 -23.29 1.75
N THR A 649 19.26 -22.49 0.88
CA THR A 649 18.07 -21.71 1.21
C THR A 649 16.77 -22.41 0.86
N ARG A 650 15.74 -21.98 1.61
CA ARG A 650 14.33 -22.27 1.43
C ARG A 650 13.93 -22.04 -0.03
N ASN A 651 13.29 -23.00 -0.68
CA ASN A 651 12.74 -22.80 -2.02
C ASN A 651 11.27 -22.36 -1.90
N ARG A 652 11.04 -21.05 -1.75
CA ARG A 652 9.69 -20.48 -1.56
C ARG A 652 8.70 -20.84 -2.67
N TRP A 653 9.21 -21.10 -3.87
CA TRP A 653 8.40 -21.58 -4.98
C TRP A 653 7.85 -22.96 -4.79
N LEU A 654 8.73 -23.89 -4.40
CA LEU A 654 8.33 -25.26 -4.15
C LEU A 654 7.31 -25.30 -3.00
N GLU A 655 7.55 -24.51 -1.95
CA GLU A 655 6.62 -24.43 -0.84
C GLU A 655 5.26 -23.84 -1.23
N MET A 656 5.25 -22.77 -2.03
CA MET A 656 3.98 -22.20 -2.50
C MET A 656 3.21 -23.23 -3.34
N LYS A 657 3.90 -23.98 -4.19
CA LYS A 657 3.34 -25.09 -4.97
C LYS A 657 2.78 -26.20 -4.08
N GLU A 658 3.51 -26.61 -3.05
CA GLU A 658 3.09 -27.64 -2.08
C GLU A 658 1.84 -27.23 -1.30
N ARG A 659 1.65 -25.92 -1.07
CA ARG A 659 0.42 -25.36 -0.47
C ARG A 659 -0.77 -25.29 -1.42
N GLY A 660 -0.63 -25.76 -2.66
CA GLY A 660 -1.65 -25.65 -3.70
C GLY A 660 -1.63 -24.31 -4.45
N GLY A 661 -0.59 -23.50 -4.25
CA GLY A 661 -0.36 -22.27 -5.00
C GLY A 661 0.05 -22.53 -6.46
N TYR A 662 0.15 -21.46 -7.24
CA TYR A 662 0.24 -21.53 -8.70
C TYR A 662 1.51 -22.25 -9.20
N VAL A 663 1.34 -23.43 -9.79
CA VAL A 663 2.45 -24.32 -10.21
C VAL A 663 3.23 -23.77 -11.42
N GLU A 664 2.58 -23.00 -12.28
CA GLU A 664 3.14 -22.58 -13.57
C GLU A 664 4.05 -21.36 -13.48
N TRP A 665 3.99 -20.64 -12.35
CA TRP A 665 4.77 -19.44 -12.10
C TRP A 665 6.29 -19.73 -12.08
N GLN A 666 6.68 -20.99 -11.78
CA GLN A 666 8.06 -21.46 -11.79
C GLN A 666 8.69 -21.35 -13.19
N ASN A 667 7.98 -21.81 -14.23
CA ASN A 667 8.51 -21.85 -15.60
C ASN A 667 8.79 -20.45 -16.17
N LEU A 668 7.95 -19.47 -15.79
CA LEU A 668 8.06 -18.06 -16.16
C LEU A 668 9.34 -17.41 -15.60
N SER A 669 9.57 -17.62 -14.31
CA SER A 669 10.69 -16.98 -13.61
C SER A 669 12.06 -17.52 -14.05
N TYR A 670 12.17 -18.83 -14.33
CA TYR A 670 13.42 -19.42 -14.82
C TYR A 670 13.84 -18.86 -16.18
N GLN A 671 12.90 -18.62 -17.10
CA GLN A 671 13.19 -18.02 -18.40
C GLN A 671 13.56 -16.54 -18.29
N ALA A 672 12.85 -15.79 -17.45
CA ALA A 672 13.13 -14.38 -17.20
C ALA A 672 14.49 -14.15 -16.51
N VAL A 673 14.90 -15.08 -15.65
CA VAL A 673 16.19 -15.02 -14.97
C VAL A 673 17.32 -15.45 -15.89
N GLY A 674 17.16 -16.53 -16.67
CA GLY A 674 18.17 -16.98 -17.63
C GLY A 674 18.51 -15.89 -18.65
N SER A 675 17.50 -15.27 -19.25
CA SER A 675 17.67 -14.17 -20.22
C SER A 675 18.25 -12.87 -19.65
N TYR A 676 18.22 -12.67 -18.33
CA TYR A 676 18.73 -11.45 -17.69
C TYR A 676 20.21 -11.54 -17.32
N PHE A 677 20.75 -12.75 -17.15
CA PHE A 677 22.14 -12.99 -16.74
C PHE A 677 23.03 -13.58 -17.83
N ASP A 678 22.44 -14.03 -18.94
CA ASP A 678 23.12 -14.28 -20.22
C ASP A 678 23.38 -12.95 -20.96
#